data_AF-A0ABD0SD93-F1
#
_entry.id   AF-A0ABD0SD93-F1
#
_cell.length_a   1.000
_cell.length_b   1.000
_cell.length_c   1.000
_cell.angle_alpha   90.00
_cell.angle_beta   90.00
_cell.angle_gamma   90.00
#
_symmetry.space_group_name_H-M   'P 1'
#
loop_
_entity.id
_entity.type
_entity.pdbx_description
1 polymer ?
#
loop_
_entity_poly.entity_id
_entity_poly.type
_entity_poly.pdbx_seq_one_letter_code
_entity_poly.pdbx_strand_id
1 'polypeptide(L)'
;MDLIEEPEVLKRCYKCEHQIFDNINIVYNASNSMIVIWNKYQIFVYEDLNFESTAKVFVPEFQVHQLILSNNYLVCLDKTGNIHTTSMKFKNPAQKRFKSSFQPKEQGIMICTQTHDNLPSILSMKYESGLYSLCLNKINSDYTLEKKIALLHSGRWPLPTAIQDKCLLAIHKLTESEFGYVKKIFDVNENIGNDCSLVIMSFDKLSVYGCLFNPKSPDEAVNLVKIYTCPSEICNIELCLLGDLFILIGLNIGTLVRLNMKNVSDKPELLHLNTALYKFLTLKDTVLYTDGKSMWKTDNTFTENISFFQFFVRDVKDFIKFGDQIICTTFTNLIYIFPIDDDSSYIKPETTDEYCAAEKLLNNSEYLYKIIEELEKNNALTKRISEEGNFVTAFSLSNRQDIMDNIIHHSIKVYDSYQDVVNEHSAVTMTEDPYKYWLPDSFFIFINLSTTTLQHMFNNILSNVFNDVKIHISLIMDGKLLKSTSLKVTDTFKKLMVLIPVNIENKDISEMNVNMELVSSVPGAFDEKQKLWVTLYRRRIVLNAEHFIKSDVPSGIQGTRETNLEEMVYKFAQSNYSDMVKVTDLAKLETIPKFSVYLKLPRNYTDLLTKETDCLNYLNKKKSSQIVKSYSSEDFLKSNSSICFEIGSNKVTVEIVSDDFTPPLLKITSGNMATAFHIRNMFSKIIYDDFKNYGPGQEFVRYALYDEAEKLRKKIKSCIMNKADFQEFLPYADVFEKNIIGVVPI
;
A
#
# COMPACT_ATOMS: atom_id res chain seq x y z
N MET A 1 38.53 -5.22 -78.71
CA MET A 1 38.62 -5.14 -77.24
C MET A 1 37.21 -4.93 -76.78
N ASP A 2 36.53 -6.03 -76.46
CA ASP A 2 35.16 -5.98 -75.97
C ASP A 2 35.23 -5.65 -74.48
N LEU A 3 34.92 -4.40 -74.14
CA LEU A 3 34.63 -3.99 -72.78
C LEU A 3 33.26 -4.58 -72.43
N ILE A 4 33.28 -5.66 -71.65
CA ILE A 4 32.12 -6.09 -70.90
C ILE A 4 31.98 -5.06 -69.76
N GLU A 5 31.15 -4.04 -69.97
CA GLU A 5 30.59 -3.29 -68.85
C GLU A 5 29.51 -4.16 -68.21
N GLU A 6 29.84 -4.82 -67.10
CA GLU A 6 28.81 -5.34 -66.20
C GLU A 6 28.13 -4.15 -65.50
N PRO A 7 26.79 -4.10 -65.41
CA PRO A 7 26.11 -3.04 -64.67
C PRO A 7 26.27 -3.30 -63.17
N GLU A 8 26.98 -2.42 -62.47
CA GLU A 8 27.12 -2.45 -61.01
C GLU A 8 25.79 -2.01 -60.36
N VAL A 9 24.80 -2.91 -60.34
CA VAL A 9 23.51 -2.66 -59.70
C VAL A 9 23.66 -2.84 -58.19
N LEU A 10 24.03 -1.75 -57.50
CA LEU A 10 24.36 -1.67 -56.07
C LEU A 10 23.16 -1.88 -55.12
N LYS A 11 21.93 -1.67 -55.59
CA LYS A 11 20.70 -1.88 -54.82
C LYS A 11 19.82 -2.92 -55.46
N ARG A 12 19.42 -3.92 -54.69
CA ARG A 12 18.55 -5.01 -55.18
C ARG A 12 17.33 -5.15 -54.30
N CYS A 13 16.19 -5.38 -54.94
CA CYS A 13 14.92 -5.66 -54.27
C CYS A 13 14.39 -6.97 -54.83
N TYR A 14 14.10 -7.90 -53.93
CA TYR A 14 13.57 -9.20 -54.24
C TYR A 14 12.20 -9.37 -53.60
N LYS A 15 11.37 -10.17 -54.24
CA LYS A 15 10.12 -10.66 -53.68
C LYS A 15 10.21 -12.17 -53.64
N CYS A 16 9.86 -12.78 -52.51
CA CYS A 16 9.86 -14.23 -52.41
C CYS A 16 8.93 -14.84 -53.49
N GLU A 17 9.42 -15.86 -54.20
CA GLU A 17 8.66 -16.60 -55.23
C GLU A 17 7.49 -17.40 -54.64
N HIS A 18 7.54 -17.68 -53.33
CA HIS A 18 6.53 -18.44 -52.63
C HIS A 18 5.44 -17.55 -52.02
N GLN A 19 4.24 -18.11 -51.85
CA GLN A 19 3.21 -17.46 -51.06
C GLN A 19 3.64 -17.39 -49.59
N ILE A 20 3.63 -16.18 -49.05
CA ILE A 20 4.02 -15.88 -47.67
C ILE A 20 2.76 -15.73 -46.81
N PHE A 21 2.70 -16.44 -45.69
CA PHE A 21 1.56 -16.41 -44.78
C PHE A 21 1.69 -15.43 -43.60
N ASP A 22 2.87 -14.85 -43.39
CA ASP A 22 3.14 -13.85 -42.34
C ASP A 22 4.45 -13.09 -42.60
N ASN A 23 4.67 -11.97 -41.91
CA ASN A 23 5.86 -11.15 -41.98
C ASN A 23 7.14 -11.96 -41.75
N ILE A 24 8.16 -11.67 -42.54
CA ILE A 24 9.38 -12.47 -42.57
C ILE A 24 10.51 -11.82 -41.74
N ASN A 25 11.17 -12.65 -40.94
CA ASN A 25 12.43 -12.39 -40.27
C ASN A 25 13.60 -12.99 -41.06
N ILE A 26 14.83 -12.58 -40.75
CA ILE A 26 16.03 -13.01 -41.46
C ILE A 26 17.16 -13.40 -40.50
N VAL A 27 17.84 -14.49 -40.83
CA VAL A 27 19.10 -14.89 -40.19
C VAL A 27 20.13 -15.29 -41.25
N TYR A 28 21.40 -15.13 -40.91
CA TYR A 28 22.52 -15.42 -41.80
C TYR A 28 23.61 -16.17 -41.06
N ASN A 29 24.22 -17.13 -41.75
CA ASN A 29 25.40 -17.82 -41.28
C ASN A 29 26.60 -17.54 -42.19
N ALA A 30 27.60 -16.87 -41.62
CA ALA A 30 28.81 -16.48 -42.33
C ALA A 30 29.69 -17.65 -42.78
N SER A 31 29.63 -18.79 -42.09
CA SER A 31 30.52 -19.93 -42.37
C SER A 31 30.17 -20.67 -43.66
N ASN A 32 28.92 -20.59 -44.12
CA ASN A 32 28.44 -21.28 -45.31
C ASN A 32 27.60 -20.39 -46.25
N SER A 33 27.68 -19.06 -46.08
CA SER A 33 26.95 -18.07 -46.88
C SER A 33 25.44 -18.33 -47.00
N MET A 34 24.84 -19.01 -46.02
CA MET A 34 23.44 -19.40 -46.04
C MET A 34 22.57 -18.32 -45.42
N ILE A 35 21.50 -17.95 -46.10
CA ILE A 35 20.47 -17.06 -45.57
C ILE A 35 19.19 -17.84 -45.35
N VAL A 36 18.59 -17.63 -44.19
CA VAL A 36 17.27 -18.17 -43.88
C VAL A 36 16.31 -17.03 -43.59
N ILE A 37 15.24 -17.02 -44.37
CA ILE A 37 14.13 -16.09 -44.31
C ILE A 37 12.96 -16.89 -43.76
N TRP A 38 12.35 -16.45 -42.66
CA TRP A 38 11.39 -17.28 -41.92
C TRP A 38 10.28 -16.48 -41.25
N ASN A 39 9.12 -17.10 -41.09
CA ASN A 39 8.01 -16.56 -40.30
C ASN A 39 7.46 -17.68 -39.38
N LYS A 40 6.35 -17.40 -38.68
CA LYS A 40 5.75 -18.36 -37.75
C LYS A 40 5.33 -19.70 -38.38
N TYR A 41 5.15 -19.77 -39.70
CA TYR A 41 4.62 -20.94 -40.42
C TYR A 41 5.58 -21.54 -41.46
N GLN A 42 6.59 -20.79 -41.90
CA GLN A 42 7.40 -21.13 -43.07
C GLN A 42 8.86 -20.73 -42.86
N ILE A 43 9.78 -21.55 -43.38
CA ILE A 43 11.21 -21.29 -43.37
C ILE A 43 11.72 -21.49 -44.81
N PHE A 44 12.36 -20.48 -45.35
CA PHE A 44 12.92 -20.42 -46.69
C PHE A 44 14.44 -20.33 -46.60
N VAL A 45 15.14 -21.25 -47.27
CA VAL A 45 16.59 -21.35 -47.27
C VAL A 45 17.12 -20.90 -48.62
N TYR A 46 18.06 -19.97 -48.58
CA TYR A 46 18.78 -19.44 -49.74
C TYR A 46 20.27 -19.73 -49.58
N GLU A 47 20.90 -20.15 -50.68
CA GLU A 47 22.34 -20.37 -50.78
C GLU A 47 22.96 -19.26 -51.61
N ASP A 48 24.22 -18.91 -51.32
CA ASP A 48 25.03 -17.94 -52.07
C ASP A 48 24.36 -16.57 -52.31
N LEU A 49 23.51 -16.14 -51.37
CA LEU A 49 22.78 -14.86 -51.41
C LEU A 49 21.85 -14.71 -52.63
N ASN A 50 21.50 -15.81 -53.29
CA ASN A 50 20.59 -15.79 -54.42
C ASN A 50 19.13 -15.88 -53.93
N PHE A 51 18.41 -14.76 -53.96
CA PHE A 51 16.99 -14.68 -53.59
C PHE A 51 16.02 -14.97 -54.74
N GLU A 52 16.52 -15.24 -55.95
CA GLU A 52 15.68 -15.55 -57.11
C GLU A 52 15.14 -16.98 -57.06
N SER A 53 15.87 -17.89 -56.43
CA SER A 53 15.47 -19.30 -56.29
C SER A 53 15.72 -19.82 -54.88
N THR A 54 14.67 -20.29 -54.24
CA THR A 54 14.75 -20.86 -52.90
C THR A 54 15.36 -22.26 -52.99
N ALA A 55 16.46 -22.50 -52.28
CA ALA A 55 17.10 -23.80 -52.22
C ALA A 55 16.19 -24.83 -51.53
N LYS A 56 15.49 -24.42 -50.47
CA LYS A 56 14.56 -25.28 -49.73
C LYS A 56 13.48 -24.50 -48.98
N VAL A 57 12.29 -25.10 -48.91
CA VAL A 57 11.16 -24.61 -48.10
C VAL A 57 10.80 -25.63 -47.05
N PHE A 58 10.66 -25.20 -45.81
CA PHE A 58 10.07 -25.98 -44.72
C PHE A 58 8.75 -25.36 -44.29
N VAL A 59 7.75 -26.21 -44.10
CA VAL A 59 6.47 -25.88 -43.48
C VAL A 59 6.37 -26.73 -42.21
N PRO A 60 6.91 -26.28 -41.07
CA PRO A 60 6.87 -27.04 -39.82
C PRO A 60 5.42 -27.26 -39.36
N GLU A 61 5.20 -28.37 -38.64
CA GLU A 61 3.91 -28.70 -38.00
C GLU A 61 3.65 -27.88 -36.72
N PHE A 62 4.58 -27.01 -36.34
CA PHE A 62 4.53 -26.13 -35.17
C PHE A 62 4.76 -24.68 -35.57
N GLN A 63 4.42 -23.75 -34.67
CA GLN A 63 4.65 -22.32 -34.88
C GLN A 63 6.04 -21.92 -34.39
N VAL A 64 6.88 -21.41 -35.30
CA VAL A 64 8.23 -20.95 -34.98
C VAL A 64 8.16 -19.64 -34.19
N HIS A 65 8.83 -19.59 -33.04
CA HIS A 65 9.01 -18.40 -32.21
C HIS A 65 10.41 -17.78 -32.44
N GLN A 66 11.45 -18.61 -32.45
CA GLN A 66 12.83 -18.18 -32.70
C GLN A 66 13.55 -19.20 -33.58
N LEU A 67 14.46 -18.72 -34.43
CA LEU A 67 15.26 -19.56 -35.30
C LEU A 67 16.74 -19.18 -35.19
N ILE A 68 17.60 -20.18 -34.97
CA ILE A 68 19.05 -20.04 -34.96
C ILE A 68 19.61 -20.91 -36.07
N LEU A 69 20.45 -20.30 -36.91
CA LEU A 69 21.19 -21.00 -37.97
C LEU A 69 22.66 -21.11 -37.53
N SER A 70 23.12 -22.33 -37.29
CA SER A 70 24.49 -22.57 -36.85
C SER A 70 25.12 -23.72 -37.63
N ASN A 71 26.20 -23.42 -38.35
CA ASN A 71 26.87 -24.34 -39.27
C ASN A 71 25.86 -25.01 -40.22
N ASN A 72 25.69 -26.32 -40.10
CA ASN A 72 24.79 -27.13 -40.92
C ASN A 72 23.56 -27.59 -40.14
N TYR A 73 23.10 -26.81 -39.16
CA TYR A 73 21.91 -27.12 -38.39
C TYR A 73 21.00 -25.91 -38.29
N LEU A 74 19.71 -26.18 -38.40
CA LEU A 74 18.66 -25.24 -38.11
C LEU A 74 18.05 -25.62 -36.75
N VAL A 75 18.03 -24.68 -35.83
CA VAL A 75 17.42 -24.86 -34.50
C VAL A 75 16.23 -23.93 -34.40
N CYS A 76 15.05 -24.49 -34.13
CA CYS A 76 13.81 -23.76 -34.03
C CYS A 76 13.24 -23.92 -32.62
N LEU A 77 13.00 -22.81 -31.94
CA LEU A 77 12.20 -22.77 -30.73
C LEU A 77 10.75 -22.50 -31.14
N ASP A 78 9.83 -23.37 -30.74
CA ASP A 78 8.40 -23.17 -30.98
C ASP A 78 7.74 -22.33 -29.88
N LYS A 79 6.50 -21.86 -30.14
CA LYS A 79 5.69 -21.08 -29.18
C LYS A 79 5.21 -21.85 -27.95
N THR A 80 5.42 -23.17 -27.91
CA THR A 80 5.11 -24.02 -26.76
C THR A 80 6.35 -24.33 -25.93
N GLY A 81 7.49 -23.75 -26.29
CA GLY A 81 8.76 -23.92 -25.58
C GLY A 81 9.52 -25.19 -25.92
N ASN A 82 9.27 -25.82 -27.07
CA ASN A 82 10.08 -26.95 -27.53
C ASN A 82 11.16 -26.51 -28.52
N ILE A 83 12.36 -27.07 -28.37
CA ILE A 83 13.43 -26.95 -29.36
C ILE A 83 13.34 -28.09 -30.35
N HIS A 84 13.36 -27.75 -31.63
CA HIS A 84 13.44 -28.68 -32.74
C HIS A 84 14.72 -28.44 -33.51
N THR A 85 15.41 -29.50 -33.93
CA THR A 85 16.63 -29.39 -34.73
C THR A 85 16.50 -30.17 -36.04
N THR A 86 17.12 -29.66 -37.10
CA THR A 86 17.26 -30.39 -38.36
C THR A 86 18.62 -30.11 -39.00
N SER A 87 19.18 -31.12 -39.67
CA SER A 87 20.44 -30.98 -40.38
C SER A 87 20.25 -30.41 -41.78
N MET A 88 21.13 -29.49 -42.13
CA MET A 88 21.28 -28.86 -43.43
C MET A 88 22.38 -29.52 -44.28
N LYS A 89 23.02 -30.62 -43.82
CA LYS A 89 24.00 -31.35 -44.66
C LYS A 89 23.30 -32.12 -45.77
N PHE A 90 23.52 -31.72 -47.02
CA PHE A 90 22.90 -32.36 -48.19
C PHE A 90 23.75 -33.54 -48.68
N LYS A 91 23.17 -34.75 -48.78
CA LYS A 91 23.84 -35.90 -49.41
C LYS A 91 23.66 -35.96 -50.93
N ASN A 92 22.64 -35.28 -51.48
CA ASN A 92 22.40 -35.20 -52.94
C ASN A 92 21.51 -33.98 -53.30
N PRO A 93 21.83 -33.21 -54.35
CA PRO A 93 21.02 -32.07 -54.81
C PRO A 93 19.62 -32.47 -55.33
N ALA A 94 19.40 -33.75 -55.67
CA ALA A 94 18.15 -34.25 -56.25
C ALA A 94 17.03 -34.57 -55.22
N GLN A 95 17.28 -34.52 -53.90
CA GLN A 95 16.26 -34.78 -52.88
C GLN A 95 15.53 -33.49 -52.46
N LYS A 96 14.85 -32.83 -53.41
CA LYS A 96 14.07 -31.59 -53.18
C LYS A 96 12.78 -31.78 -52.38
N ARG A 97 12.42 -33.02 -51.98
CA ARG A 97 11.28 -33.31 -51.10
C ARG A 97 11.72 -34.18 -49.93
N PHE A 98 12.24 -33.56 -48.88
CA PHE A 98 12.33 -34.20 -47.57
C PHE A 98 11.02 -33.98 -46.83
N LYS A 99 10.43 -35.04 -46.26
CA LYS A 99 9.55 -34.88 -45.10
C LYS A 99 10.45 -34.38 -43.97
N SER A 100 10.40 -33.09 -43.66
CA SER A 100 11.20 -32.53 -42.59
C SER A 100 10.71 -33.07 -41.25
N SER A 101 11.42 -34.04 -40.68
CA SER A 101 11.17 -34.50 -39.32
C SER A 101 11.87 -33.55 -38.35
N PHE A 102 11.31 -32.35 -38.17
CA PHE A 102 11.62 -31.59 -36.97
C PHE A 102 11.10 -32.41 -35.79
N GLN A 103 12.03 -32.91 -34.98
CA GLN A 103 11.69 -33.65 -33.77
C GLN A 103 11.95 -32.74 -32.57
N PRO A 104 11.03 -32.68 -31.59
CA PRO A 104 11.30 -31.97 -30.36
C PRO A 104 12.44 -32.69 -29.62
N LYS A 105 13.47 -31.93 -29.25
CA LYS A 105 14.67 -32.42 -28.55
C LYS A 105 14.70 -32.00 -27.09
N GLU A 106 14.19 -30.82 -26.78
CA GLU A 106 14.15 -30.24 -25.43
C GLU A 106 12.83 -29.48 -25.27
N GLN A 107 12.29 -29.43 -24.04
CA GLN A 107 10.99 -28.80 -23.72
C GLN A 107 11.15 -27.78 -22.58
N GLY A 108 10.16 -26.89 -22.43
CA GLY A 108 10.14 -25.87 -21.37
C GLY A 108 11.15 -24.73 -21.57
N ILE A 109 11.59 -24.50 -22.80
CA ILE A 109 12.54 -23.45 -23.15
C ILE A 109 11.82 -22.11 -23.37
N MET A 110 12.32 -21.07 -22.72
CA MET A 110 11.79 -19.71 -22.80
C MET A 110 12.47 -18.91 -23.92
N ILE A 111 13.78 -18.97 -24.01
CA ILE A 111 14.56 -18.29 -25.05
C ILE A 111 15.91 -18.97 -25.20
N CYS A 112 16.52 -18.86 -26.37
CA CYS A 112 17.83 -19.41 -26.64
C CYS A 112 18.73 -18.41 -27.36
N THR A 113 20.05 -18.55 -27.20
CA THR A 113 21.05 -17.76 -27.93
C THR A 113 22.25 -18.63 -28.26
N GLN A 114 22.90 -18.35 -29.38
CA GLN A 114 24.09 -19.09 -29.80
C GLN A 114 25.31 -18.59 -29.04
N THR A 115 26.19 -19.49 -28.60
CA THR A 115 27.47 -19.11 -28.01
C THR A 115 28.48 -18.77 -29.10
N HIS A 116 29.36 -17.80 -28.86
CA HIS A 116 30.38 -17.34 -29.82
C HIS A 116 31.67 -18.19 -29.79
N ASP A 117 31.60 -19.44 -29.32
CA ASP A 117 32.76 -20.33 -29.18
C ASP A 117 33.07 -21.13 -30.46
N ASN A 118 34.29 -21.68 -30.52
CA ASN A 118 34.77 -22.52 -31.64
C ASN A 118 33.92 -23.78 -31.92
N LEU A 119 33.11 -24.21 -30.95
CA LEU A 119 32.12 -25.29 -31.11
C LEU A 119 30.72 -24.69 -31.03
N PRO A 120 29.82 -25.05 -31.97
CA PRO A 120 28.46 -24.53 -31.98
C PRO A 120 27.66 -25.09 -30.81
N SER A 121 27.48 -24.29 -29.75
CA SER A 121 26.58 -24.58 -28.63
C SER A 121 25.51 -23.49 -28.51
N ILE A 122 24.40 -23.85 -27.88
CA ILE A 122 23.28 -22.94 -27.60
C ILE A 122 23.10 -22.87 -26.10
N LEU A 123 23.07 -21.64 -25.58
CA LEU A 123 22.61 -21.37 -24.23
C LEU A 123 21.11 -21.09 -24.28
N SER A 124 20.35 -21.84 -23.48
CA SER A 124 18.91 -21.70 -23.37
C SER A 124 18.50 -21.40 -21.93
N MET A 125 17.50 -20.55 -21.77
CA MET A 125 16.82 -20.37 -20.49
C MET A 125 15.61 -21.30 -20.44
N LYS A 126 15.59 -22.22 -19.49
CA LYS A 126 14.54 -23.23 -19.28
C LYS A 126 13.74 -22.91 -18.02
N TYR A 127 12.42 -22.98 -18.11
CA TYR A 127 11.51 -22.87 -16.96
C TYR A 127 10.76 -24.19 -16.76
N GLU A 128 10.97 -24.83 -15.62
CA GLU A 128 10.40 -26.14 -15.31
C GLU A 128 10.10 -26.23 -13.80
N SER A 129 8.91 -26.71 -13.44
CA SER A 129 8.48 -26.89 -12.05
C SER A 129 8.68 -25.65 -11.15
N GLY A 130 8.48 -24.45 -11.70
CA GLY A 130 8.59 -23.20 -10.94
C GLY A 130 10.00 -22.61 -10.86
N LEU A 131 11.01 -23.23 -11.48
CA LEU A 131 12.41 -22.83 -11.40
C LEU A 131 12.98 -22.47 -12.78
N TYR A 132 13.79 -21.41 -12.82
CA TYR A 132 14.57 -21.05 -14.00
C TYR A 132 15.94 -21.72 -13.96
N SER A 133 16.41 -22.18 -15.11
CA SER A 133 17.74 -22.76 -15.28
C SER A 133 18.36 -22.34 -16.62
N LEU A 134 19.68 -22.23 -16.65
CA LEU A 134 20.46 -22.10 -17.87
C LEU A 134 20.93 -23.48 -18.32
N CYS A 135 20.62 -23.83 -19.56
CA CYS A 135 21.03 -25.08 -20.20
C CYS A 135 21.97 -24.77 -21.37
N LEU A 136 23.19 -25.30 -21.33
CA LEU A 136 24.10 -25.29 -22.46
C LEU A 136 23.97 -26.63 -23.20
N ASN A 137 23.57 -26.56 -24.48
CA ASN A 137 23.38 -27.72 -25.34
C ASN A 137 24.30 -27.62 -26.55
N LYS A 138 24.91 -28.74 -26.92
CA LYS A 138 25.71 -28.85 -28.15
C LYS A 138 24.81 -29.00 -29.37
N ILE A 139 25.10 -28.27 -30.44
CA ILE A 139 24.36 -28.40 -31.69
C ILE A 139 24.87 -29.62 -32.48
N ASN A 140 24.24 -30.77 -32.24
CA ASN A 140 24.43 -32.03 -32.98
C ASN A 140 23.06 -32.67 -33.30
N SER A 141 23.07 -33.88 -33.88
CA SER A 141 21.84 -34.63 -34.21
C SER A 141 20.89 -34.84 -33.03
N ASP A 142 21.45 -34.90 -31.82
CA ASP A 142 20.75 -35.30 -30.61
C ASP A 142 20.50 -34.13 -29.65
N TYR A 143 21.04 -32.94 -29.95
CA TYR A 143 20.98 -31.73 -29.15
C TYR A 143 21.40 -31.96 -27.69
N THR A 144 22.57 -32.59 -27.51
CA THR A 144 23.03 -33.09 -26.21
C THR A 144 23.26 -31.97 -25.19
N LEU A 145 22.65 -32.09 -24.01
CA LEU A 145 22.88 -31.21 -22.85
C LEU A 145 24.29 -31.40 -22.31
N GLU A 146 25.07 -30.31 -22.25
CA GLU A 146 26.43 -30.29 -21.69
C GLU A 146 26.42 -29.86 -20.22
N LYS A 147 25.64 -28.83 -19.89
CA LYS A 147 25.54 -28.30 -18.52
C LYS A 147 24.16 -27.70 -18.27
N LYS A 148 23.60 -27.96 -17.08
CA LYS A 148 22.40 -27.29 -16.57
C LYS A 148 22.74 -26.65 -15.23
N ILE A 149 22.39 -25.37 -15.06
CA ILE A 149 22.62 -24.60 -13.83
C ILE A 149 21.32 -23.91 -13.43
N ALA A 150 20.88 -24.06 -12.18
CA ALA A 150 19.72 -23.36 -11.65
C ALA A 150 20.03 -21.87 -11.39
N LEU A 151 19.08 -20.99 -11.69
CA LEU A 151 19.19 -19.56 -11.37
C LEU A 151 18.57 -19.29 -10.00
N LEU A 152 19.38 -18.78 -9.07
CA LEU A 152 18.93 -18.36 -7.75
C LEU A 152 18.66 -16.86 -7.75
N HIS A 153 17.48 -16.48 -7.27
CA HIS A 153 17.09 -15.08 -7.14
C HIS A 153 16.67 -14.78 -5.69
N SER A 154 17.19 -13.69 -5.11
CA SER A 154 16.98 -13.33 -3.70
C SER A 154 15.61 -12.71 -3.39
N GLY A 155 14.73 -12.56 -4.39
CA GLY A 155 13.40 -11.96 -4.26
C GLY A 155 12.32 -12.72 -5.03
N ARG A 156 11.17 -12.07 -5.21
CA ARG A 156 10.13 -12.58 -6.12
C ARG A 156 10.58 -12.36 -7.56
N TRP A 157 10.35 -13.37 -8.40
CA TRP A 157 10.54 -13.22 -9.84
C TRP A 157 9.71 -12.05 -10.38
N PRO A 158 10.21 -11.29 -11.39
CA PRO A 158 9.52 -10.11 -11.92
C PRO A 158 8.11 -10.39 -12.42
N LEU A 159 7.91 -11.58 -12.98
CA LEU A 159 6.61 -12.06 -13.43
C LEU A 159 6.17 -13.29 -12.61
N PRO A 160 4.89 -13.40 -12.24
CA PRO A 160 4.36 -14.55 -11.52
C PRO A 160 4.32 -15.82 -12.38
N THR A 161 4.27 -15.65 -13.70
CA THR A 161 4.29 -16.75 -14.69
C THR A 161 5.33 -16.43 -15.75
N ALA A 162 6.03 -17.46 -16.23
CA ALA A 162 7.03 -17.33 -17.26
C ALA A 162 6.35 -17.06 -18.62
N ILE A 163 6.73 -15.97 -19.30
CA ILE A 163 6.17 -15.57 -20.60
C ILE A 163 7.31 -15.50 -21.62
N GLN A 164 7.23 -16.34 -22.66
CA GLN A 164 8.26 -16.50 -23.69
C GLN A 164 8.63 -15.16 -24.38
N ASP A 165 7.62 -14.42 -24.82
CA ASP A 165 7.80 -13.14 -25.54
C ASP A 165 8.39 -12.00 -24.69
N LYS A 166 8.53 -12.20 -23.36
CA LYS A 166 9.11 -11.23 -22.41
C LYS A 166 10.54 -11.57 -22.00
N CYS A 167 11.05 -12.72 -22.43
CA CYS A 167 12.43 -13.12 -22.14
C CYS A 167 13.40 -12.52 -23.15
N LEU A 168 14.54 -12.03 -22.67
CA LEU A 168 15.71 -11.64 -23.47
C LEU A 168 16.95 -12.35 -22.92
N LEU A 169 17.87 -12.74 -23.80
CA LEU A 169 19.09 -13.46 -23.42
C LEU A 169 20.26 -13.05 -24.33
N ALA A 170 21.33 -12.58 -23.71
CA ALA A 170 22.60 -12.27 -24.38
C ALA A 170 23.75 -12.96 -23.63
N ILE A 171 24.77 -13.38 -24.37
CA ILE A 171 25.96 -14.04 -23.81
C ILE A 171 27.22 -13.44 -24.40
N HIS A 172 28.25 -13.26 -23.58
CA HIS A 172 29.57 -12.84 -24.00
C HIS A 172 30.65 -13.64 -23.26
N LYS A 173 31.60 -14.19 -24.01
CA LYS A 173 32.75 -14.88 -23.42
C LYS A 173 33.77 -13.86 -22.94
N LEU A 174 34.17 -13.95 -21.67
CA LEU A 174 35.06 -12.98 -21.05
C LEU A 174 36.54 -13.31 -21.33
N THR A 175 37.32 -12.28 -21.62
CA THR A 175 38.79 -12.33 -21.55
C THR A 175 39.27 -12.27 -20.08
N GLU A 176 40.54 -12.58 -19.83
CA GLU A 176 41.10 -12.53 -18.46
C GLU A 176 41.01 -11.13 -17.84
N SER A 177 41.23 -10.08 -18.63
CA SER A 177 41.13 -8.69 -18.19
C SER A 177 39.69 -8.32 -17.85
N GLU A 178 38.73 -8.72 -18.69
CA GLU A 178 37.30 -8.54 -18.46
C GLU A 178 36.82 -9.26 -17.20
N PHE A 179 37.19 -10.52 -17.06
CA PHE A 179 36.84 -11.31 -15.88
C PHE A 179 37.33 -10.65 -14.58
N GLY A 180 38.53 -10.06 -14.59
CA GLY A 180 39.14 -9.41 -13.42
C GLY A 180 38.30 -8.29 -12.81
N TYR A 181 37.56 -7.51 -13.61
CA TYR A 181 36.65 -6.49 -13.10
C TYR A 181 35.19 -6.97 -13.00
N VAL A 182 34.72 -7.82 -13.91
CA VAL A 182 33.35 -8.34 -13.89
C VAL A 182 33.10 -9.22 -12.64
N LYS A 183 34.10 -10.00 -12.20
CA LYS A 183 33.96 -10.87 -11.00
C LYS A 183 33.57 -10.11 -9.73
N LYS A 184 33.91 -8.83 -9.63
CA LYS A 184 33.59 -7.96 -8.49
C LYS A 184 32.10 -7.62 -8.40
N ILE A 185 31.38 -7.62 -9.52
CA ILE A 185 29.94 -7.30 -9.55
C ILE A 185 29.11 -8.48 -9.03
N PHE A 186 29.61 -9.70 -9.19
CA PHE A 186 28.91 -10.94 -8.88
C PHE A 186 29.45 -11.65 -7.63
N ASP A 187 30.35 -11.00 -6.87
CA ASP A 187 30.97 -11.51 -5.64
C ASP A 187 31.52 -12.95 -5.76
N VAL A 188 32.23 -13.23 -6.85
CA VAL A 188 32.76 -14.56 -7.16
C VAL A 188 34.17 -14.78 -6.59
N ASN A 189 34.37 -15.89 -5.87
CA ASN A 189 35.68 -16.33 -5.36
C ASN A 189 36.67 -16.64 -6.50
N GLU A 190 37.97 -16.41 -6.29
CA GLU A 190 39.02 -16.48 -7.32
C GLU A 190 39.23 -17.86 -7.99
N ASN A 191 38.57 -18.92 -7.51
CA ASN A 191 38.77 -20.30 -7.97
C ASN A 191 37.95 -20.68 -9.22
N ILE A 192 37.16 -19.79 -9.80
CA ILE A 192 36.45 -20.08 -11.06
C ILE A 192 37.41 -19.83 -12.23
N GLY A 193 37.80 -20.90 -12.92
CA GLY A 193 38.80 -20.84 -14.00
C GLY A 193 38.43 -19.92 -15.17
N ASN A 194 39.44 -19.60 -16.00
CA ASN A 194 39.44 -18.55 -17.04
C ASN A 194 38.43 -18.72 -18.21
N ASP A 195 37.52 -19.69 -18.17
CA ASP A 195 36.55 -20.00 -19.25
C ASP A 195 35.12 -19.59 -18.84
N CYS A 196 34.96 -18.33 -18.44
CA CYS A 196 33.69 -17.77 -17.98
C CYS A 196 33.01 -16.92 -19.06
N SER A 197 31.69 -16.98 -19.10
CA SER A 197 30.85 -16.11 -19.92
C SER A 197 29.95 -15.25 -19.04
N LEU A 198 29.80 -13.98 -19.41
CA LEU A 198 28.77 -13.12 -18.87
C LEU A 198 27.45 -13.42 -19.58
N VAL A 199 26.42 -13.75 -18.82
CA VAL A 199 25.07 -13.96 -19.32
C VAL A 199 24.20 -12.83 -18.81
N ILE A 200 23.56 -12.10 -19.72
CA ILE A 200 22.61 -11.03 -19.44
C ILE A 200 21.21 -11.47 -19.84
N MET A 201 20.24 -11.23 -18.97
CA MET A 201 18.88 -11.69 -19.10
C MET A 201 17.87 -10.62 -18.73
N SER A 202 16.70 -10.66 -19.35
CA SER A 202 15.50 -9.98 -18.88
C SER A 202 14.33 -10.98 -18.88
N PHE A 203 13.44 -10.84 -17.90
CA PHE A 203 12.26 -11.71 -17.75
C PHE A 203 10.95 -10.96 -18.05
N ASP A 204 10.98 -9.63 -18.01
CA ASP A 204 9.84 -8.73 -18.10
C ASP A 204 10.01 -7.63 -19.17
N LYS A 205 11.17 -7.60 -19.84
CA LYS A 205 11.63 -6.48 -20.71
C LYS A 205 11.70 -5.13 -19.98
N LEU A 206 11.92 -5.11 -18.67
CA LEU A 206 12.11 -3.88 -17.89
C LEU A 206 13.36 -3.95 -17.03
N SER A 207 13.57 -5.08 -16.36
CA SER A 207 14.73 -5.30 -15.50
C SER A 207 15.78 -6.14 -16.22
N VAL A 208 17.03 -5.72 -16.12
CA VAL A 208 18.21 -6.43 -16.64
C VAL A 208 18.93 -7.10 -15.48
N TYR A 209 19.16 -8.39 -15.63
CA TYR A 209 19.85 -9.25 -14.69
C TYR A 209 21.08 -9.86 -15.35
N GLY A 210 22.07 -10.24 -14.54
CA GLY A 210 23.22 -10.97 -15.05
C GLY A 210 23.74 -12.03 -14.09
N CYS A 211 24.53 -12.94 -14.64
CA CYS A 211 25.31 -13.90 -13.89
C CYS A 211 26.56 -14.33 -14.68
N LEU A 212 27.54 -14.91 -14.00
CA LEU A 212 28.69 -15.55 -14.63
C LEU A 212 28.41 -17.04 -14.83
N PHE A 213 28.53 -17.50 -16.06
CA PHE A 213 28.33 -18.88 -16.46
C PHE A 213 29.66 -19.53 -16.84
N ASN A 214 30.03 -20.62 -16.18
CA ASN A 214 31.19 -21.43 -16.54
C ASN A 214 30.75 -22.88 -16.80
N PRO A 215 30.88 -23.39 -18.03
CA PRO A 215 30.45 -24.74 -18.38
C PRO A 215 31.24 -25.84 -17.66
N LYS A 216 32.47 -25.54 -17.21
CA LYS A 216 33.37 -26.46 -16.51
C LYS A 216 33.23 -26.38 -14.99
N SER A 217 32.48 -25.41 -14.46
CA SER A 217 32.29 -25.30 -13.01
C SER A 217 31.52 -26.51 -12.47
N PRO A 218 31.89 -27.06 -11.30
CA PRO A 218 31.07 -28.06 -10.62
C PRO A 218 29.72 -27.49 -10.15
N ASP A 219 29.56 -26.17 -10.06
CA ASP A 219 28.37 -25.53 -9.51
C ASP A 219 27.09 -25.97 -10.23
N GLU A 220 26.06 -26.30 -9.45
CA GLU A 220 24.72 -26.66 -9.94
C GLU A 220 23.76 -25.46 -9.93
N ALA A 221 24.14 -24.36 -9.30
CA ALA A 221 23.34 -23.15 -9.18
C ALA A 221 24.21 -21.89 -9.23
N VAL A 222 23.65 -20.79 -9.74
CA VAL A 222 24.31 -19.48 -9.78
C VAL A 222 23.36 -18.38 -9.32
N ASN A 223 23.90 -17.42 -8.57
CA ASN A 223 23.14 -16.26 -8.12
C ASN A 223 22.95 -15.27 -9.27
N LEU A 224 21.71 -14.82 -9.43
CA LEU A 224 21.31 -13.83 -10.39
C LEU A 224 21.35 -12.44 -9.73
N VAL A 225 22.15 -11.53 -10.29
CA VAL A 225 22.28 -10.16 -9.80
C VAL A 225 21.47 -9.22 -10.69
N LYS A 226 20.67 -8.35 -10.07
CA LYS A 226 19.95 -7.29 -10.79
C LYS A 226 20.92 -6.15 -11.11
N ILE A 227 21.12 -5.88 -12.40
CA ILE A 227 22.09 -4.88 -12.89
C ILE A 227 21.41 -3.52 -13.04
N TYR A 228 20.26 -3.47 -13.70
CA TYR A 228 19.59 -2.21 -14.02
C TYR A 228 18.07 -2.37 -14.18
N THR A 229 17.32 -1.30 -13.95
CA THR A 229 15.87 -1.24 -14.24
C THR A 229 15.60 -0.11 -15.21
N CYS A 230 15.01 -0.43 -16.35
CA CYS A 230 14.69 0.52 -17.40
C CYS A 230 13.35 1.22 -17.11
N PRO A 231 13.21 2.50 -17.50
CA PRO A 231 11.96 3.26 -17.35
C PRO A 231 10.91 2.89 -18.42
N SER A 232 11.27 2.10 -19.43
CA SER A 232 10.42 1.70 -20.54
C SER A 232 10.80 0.31 -21.04
N GLU A 233 9.96 -0.30 -21.88
CA GLU A 233 10.13 -1.64 -22.41
C GLU A 233 11.40 -1.75 -23.28
N ILE A 234 12.20 -2.78 -23.00
CA ILE A 234 13.43 -3.11 -23.70
C ILE A 234 13.09 -3.82 -25.01
N CYS A 235 13.58 -3.29 -26.14
CA CYS A 235 13.46 -3.95 -27.44
C CYS A 235 14.50 -5.07 -27.60
N ASN A 236 15.75 -4.79 -27.26
CA ASN A 236 16.89 -5.71 -27.39
C ASN A 236 18.03 -5.32 -26.43
N ILE A 237 18.93 -6.27 -26.15
CA ILE A 237 20.14 -6.07 -25.34
C ILE A 237 21.34 -6.61 -26.12
N GLU A 238 22.38 -5.81 -26.26
CA GLU A 238 23.64 -6.20 -26.90
C GLU A 238 24.82 -6.02 -25.92
N LEU A 239 25.82 -6.89 -26.03
CA LEU A 239 27.08 -6.81 -25.29
C LEU A 239 28.16 -6.32 -26.27
N CYS A 240 28.67 -5.12 -26.04
CA CYS A 240 29.54 -4.41 -26.99
C CYS A 240 30.93 -4.19 -26.39
N LEU A 241 31.97 -4.34 -27.23
CA LEU A 241 33.37 -4.05 -26.90
C LEU A 241 33.80 -2.74 -27.58
N LEU A 242 33.98 -1.69 -26.78
CA LEU A 242 34.44 -0.36 -27.23
C LEU A 242 35.61 0.08 -26.34
N GLY A 243 36.71 -0.65 -26.41
CA GLY A 243 37.83 -0.56 -25.44
C GLY A 243 37.52 -1.28 -24.13
N ASP A 244 36.35 -1.02 -23.55
CA ASP A 244 35.78 -1.73 -22.40
C ASP A 244 34.53 -2.54 -22.78
N LEU A 245 34.10 -3.45 -21.90
CA LEU A 245 32.87 -4.21 -22.06
C LEU A 245 31.66 -3.40 -21.57
N PHE A 246 30.68 -3.21 -22.45
CA PHE A 246 29.45 -2.48 -22.15
C PHE A 246 28.21 -3.35 -22.35
N ILE A 247 27.19 -3.12 -21.53
CA ILE A 247 25.81 -3.56 -21.82
C ILE A 247 25.10 -2.40 -22.50
N LEU A 248 24.62 -2.62 -23.72
CA LEU A 248 23.81 -1.67 -24.47
C LEU A 248 22.36 -2.14 -24.49
N ILE A 249 21.46 -1.33 -23.95
CA ILE A 249 20.04 -1.64 -23.81
C ILE A 249 19.25 -0.66 -24.68
N GLY A 250 18.52 -1.18 -25.67
CA GLY A 250 17.62 -0.37 -26.48
C GLY A 250 16.21 -0.36 -25.90
N LEU A 251 15.66 0.83 -25.68
CA LEU A 251 14.29 1.04 -25.20
C LEU A 251 13.38 1.41 -26.36
N ASN A 252 12.17 0.84 -26.41
CA ASN A 252 11.18 1.08 -27.46
C ASN A 252 10.92 2.58 -27.75
N ILE A 253 11.07 3.43 -26.73
CA ILE A 253 10.94 4.89 -26.81
C ILE A 253 12.04 5.61 -27.62
N GLY A 254 12.98 4.88 -28.23
CA GLY A 254 14.07 5.49 -29.00
C GLY A 254 15.25 5.92 -28.14
N THR A 255 15.52 5.22 -27.03
CA THR A 255 16.64 5.54 -26.12
C THR A 255 17.58 4.36 -26.00
N LEU A 256 18.89 4.61 -26.13
CA LEU A 256 19.94 3.65 -25.83
C LEU A 256 20.50 3.94 -24.43
N VAL A 257 20.57 2.92 -23.59
CA VAL A 257 21.20 2.97 -22.27
C VAL A 257 22.50 2.18 -22.33
N ARG A 258 23.63 2.83 -22.08
CA ARG A 258 24.95 2.21 -22.06
C ARG A 258 25.46 2.10 -20.63
N LEU A 259 25.80 0.87 -20.21
CA LEU A 259 26.34 0.55 -18.88
C LEU A 259 27.78 0.04 -19.03
N ASN A 260 28.74 0.67 -18.35
CA ASN A 260 30.13 0.21 -18.33
C ASN A 260 30.31 -0.89 -17.28
N MET A 261 30.78 -2.07 -17.69
CA MET A 261 30.98 -3.19 -16.77
C MET A 261 32.14 -3.00 -15.78
N LYS A 262 33.06 -2.04 -15.99
CA LYS A 262 34.08 -1.71 -14.99
C LYS A 262 33.50 -0.97 -13.78
N ASN A 263 32.52 -0.08 -14.01
CA ASN A 263 31.92 0.78 -13.01
C ASN A 263 30.39 0.78 -13.12
N VAL A 264 29.75 -0.39 -12.98
CA VAL A 264 28.29 -0.53 -13.15
C VAL A 264 27.49 0.34 -12.17
N SER A 265 28.07 0.70 -11.03
CA SER A 265 27.46 1.58 -10.02
C SER A 265 27.34 3.04 -10.46
N ASP A 266 28.10 3.47 -11.47
CA ASP A 266 28.05 4.83 -11.98
C ASP A 266 26.73 5.07 -12.74
N LYS A 267 26.38 6.35 -12.92
CA LYS A 267 25.14 6.71 -13.62
C LYS A 267 25.21 6.18 -15.07
N PRO A 268 24.15 5.51 -15.56
CA PRO A 268 24.09 5.06 -16.95
C PRO A 268 24.22 6.24 -17.92
N GLU A 269 24.87 5.99 -19.04
CA GLU A 269 24.87 6.94 -20.15
C GLU A 269 23.60 6.74 -20.97
N LEU A 270 22.86 7.82 -21.18
CA LEU A 270 21.59 7.82 -21.88
C LEU A 270 21.73 8.58 -23.18
N LEU A 271 21.31 7.97 -24.28
CA LEU A 271 21.32 8.55 -25.61
C LEU A 271 19.94 8.46 -26.24
N HIS A 272 19.44 9.57 -26.75
CA HIS A 272 18.16 9.60 -27.45
C HIS A 272 18.40 9.60 -28.96
N LEU A 273 17.78 8.63 -29.64
CA LEU A 273 17.75 8.55 -31.10
C LEU A 273 16.63 9.46 -31.64
N ASN A 274 16.66 9.72 -32.94
CA ASN A 274 15.68 10.56 -33.61
C ASN A 274 14.31 9.89 -33.83
N THR A 275 14.18 8.58 -33.62
CA THR A 275 12.92 7.84 -33.70
C THR A 275 12.89 6.67 -32.70
N ALA A 276 11.71 6.06 -32.54
CA ALA A 276 11.48 4.88 -31.73
C ALA A 276 12.34 3.69 -32.15
N LEU A 277 12.52 2.72 -31.26
CA LEU A 277 13.34 1.53 -31.51
C LEU A 277 12.48 0.28 -31.58
N TYR A 278 12.39 -0.31 -32.77
CA TYR A 278 11.82 -1.63 -32.98
C TYR A 278 12.91 -2.72 -32.96
N LYS A 279 14.03 -2.49 -33.65
CA LYS A 279 15.25 -3.32 -33.63
C LYS A 279 16.47 -2.45 -33.85
N PHE A 280 17.60 -2.80 -33.24
CA PHE A 280 18.90 -2.19 -33.52
C PHE A 280 20.01 -3.24 -33.63
N LEU A 281 21.14 -2.82 -34.21
CA LEU A 281 22.40 -3.55 -34.33
C LEU A 281 23.56 -2.57 -34.15
N THR A 282 24.50 -2.89 -33.27
CA THR A 282 25.68 -2.04 -33.00
C THR A 282 26.88 -2.48 -33.83
N LEU A 283 27.58 -1.51 -34.43
CA LEU A 283 28.78 -1.68 -35.25
C LEU A 283 29.85 -0.68 -34.81
N LYS A 284 30.67 -1.05 -33.81
CA LYS A 284 31.61 -0.12 -33.17
C LYS A 284 30.88 1.15 -32.70
N ASP A 285 31.18 2.32 -33.26
CA ASP A 285 30.57 3.61 -32.92
C ASP A 285 29.31 3.93 -33.76
N THR A 286 28.94 3.03 -34.66
CA THR A 286 27.76 3.16 -35.51
C THR A 286 26.62 2.30 -34.97
N VAL A 287 25.38 2.80 -34.98
CA VAL A 287 24.18 2.00 -34.68
C VAL A 287 23.24 2.01 -35.87
N LEU A 288 22.87 0.82 -36.34
CA LEU A 288 21.82 0.63 -37.33
C LEU A 288 20.53 0.31 -36.59
N TYR A 289 19.43 0.98 -36.92
CA TYR A 289 18.16 0.73 -36.25
C TYR A 289 16.94 1.02 -37.13
N THR A 290 15.80 0.52 -36.71
CA THR A 290 14.50 0.77 -37.34
C THR A 290 13.42 1.01 -36.29
N ASP A 291 12.44 1.84 -36.62
CA ASP A 291 11.20 2.05 -35.88
C ASP A 291 10.02 1.22 -36.43
N GLY A 292 10.28 0.35 -37.41
CA GLY A 292 9.26 -0.42 -38.13
C GLY A 292 8.68 0.30 -39.36
N LYS A 293 8.97 1.59 -39.55
CA LYS A 293 8.52 2.40 -40.71
C LYS A 293 9.68 2.90 -41.56
N SER A 294 10.81 3.17 -40.92
CA SER A 294 12.03 3.74 -41.48
C SER A 294 13.25 3.03 -40.89
N MET A 295 14.36 3.06 -41.61
CA MET A 295 15.63 2.51 -41.15
C MET A 295 16.69 3.61 -41.15
N TRP A 296 17.53 3.62 -40.12
CA TRP A 296 18.49 4.67 -39.83
C TRP A 296 19.86 4.09 -39.52
N LYS A 297 20.89 4.89 -39.80
CA LYS A 297 22.26 4.73 -39.34
C LYS A 297 22.64 5.96 -38.52
N THR A 298 23.23 5.74 -37.36
CA THR A 298 23.94 6.80 -36.62
C THR A 298 25.42 6.56 -36.68
N ASP A 299 26.20 7.60 -36.95
CA ASP A 299 27.66 7.59 -36.78
C ASP A 299 28.06 8.40 -35.55
N ASN A 300 29.16 8.00 -34.91
CA ASN A 300 29.66 8.55 -33.64
C ASN A 300 28.59 8.56 -32.54
N THR A 301 27.81 7.48 -32.47
CA THR A 301 26.57 7.36 -31.68
C THR A 301 26.77 7.68 -30.20
N PHE A 302 27.96 7.43 -29.64
CA PHE A 302 28.26 7.66 -28.23
C PHE A 302 29.14 8.89 -27.97
N THR A 303 29.09 9.85 -28.88
CA THR A 303 29.80 11.14 -28.77
C THR A 303 28.81 12.30 -28.76
N GLU A 304 29.27 13.51 -28.47
CA GLU A 304 28.43 14.71 -28.47
C GLU A 304 27.86 15.06 -29.86
N ASN A 305 28.54 14.66 -30.94
CA ASN A 305 28.19 15.01 -32.32
C ASN A 305 27.73 13.78 -33.11
N ILE A 306 26.49 13.38 -32.88
CA ILE A 306 25.86 12.24 -33.56
C ILE A 306 25.38 12.67 -34.96
N SER A 307 25.75 11.91 -35.98
CA SER A 307 25.24 12.09 -37.35
C SER A 307 24.15 11.06 -37.65
N PHE A 308 23.00 11.51 -38.16
CA PHE A 308 21.87 10.65 -38.49
C PHE A 308 21.68 10.55 -40.00
N PHE A 309 21.57 9.32 -40.51
CA PHE A 309 21.34 9.06 -41.93
C PHE A 309 20.16 8.11 -42.10
N GLN A 310 19.16 8.53 -42.87
CA GLN A 310 18.00 7.70 -43.18
C GLN A 310 18.25 6.87 -44.44
N PHE A 311 18.04 5.56 -44.36
CA PHE A 311 18.07 4.69 -45.53
C PHE A 311 16.81 4.86 -46.40
N PHE A 312 16.92 4.58 -47.70
CA PHE A 312 15.79 4.69 -48.64
C PHE A 312 14.64 3.69 -48.38
N VAL A 313 14.90 2.62 -47.62
CA VAL A 313 13.93 1.54 -47.39
C VAL A 313 12.92 1.93 -46.32
N ARG A 314 11.65 1.57 -46.57
CA ARG A 314 10.51 1.81 -45.67
C ARG A 314 9.92 0.49 -45.19
N ASP A 315 9.15 0.58 -44.11
CA ASP A 315 8.41 -0.52 -43.49
C ASP A 315 9.32 -1.71 -43.13
N VAL A 316 10.54 -1.42 -42.64
CA VAL A 316 11.54 -2.44 -42.31
C VAL A 316 11.08 -3.24 -41.08
N LYS A 317 10.97 -4.56 -41.26
CA LYS A 317 10.57 -5.51 -40.22
C LYS A 317 11.78 -6.08 -39.50
N ASP A 318 12.76 -6.56 -40.26
CA ASP A 318 13.95 -7.22 -39.73
C ASP A 318 15.15 -6.93 -40.63
N PHE A 319 16.36 -6.99 -40.07
CA PHE A 319 17.59 -6.74 -40.83
C PHE A 319 18.81 -7.39 -40.20
N ILE A 320 19.80 -7.66 -41.04
CA ILE A 320 21.11 -8.20 -40.68
C ILE A 320 22.22 -7.49 -41.47
N LYS A 321 23.44 -7.52 -40.95
CA LYS A 321 24.65 -7.10 -41.67
C LYS A 321 25.28 -8.29 -42.38
N PHE A 322 25.65 -8.10 -43.64
CA PHE A 322 26.43 -9.04 -44.44
C PHE A 322 27.58 -8.27 -45.11
N GLY A 323 28.83 -8.56 -44.72
CA GLY A 323 29.97 -7.77 -45.21
C GLY A 323 29.74 -6.27 -44.96
N ASP A 324 29.82 -5.46 -46.01
CA ASP A 324 29.54 -4.01 -46.00
C ASP A 324 28.14 -3.67 -46.52
N GLN A 325 27.23 -4.65 -46.56
CA GLN A 325 25.85 -4.52 -47.01
C GLN A 325 24.87 -4.82 -45.86
N ILE A 326 23.67 -4.28 -46.01
CA ILE A 326 22.49 -4.65 -45.21
C ILE A 326 21.60 -5.52 -46.06
N ILE A 327 21.07 -6.58 -45.43
CA ILE A 327 19.94 -7.33 -45.96
C ILE A 327 18.78 -7.10 -45.00
N CYS A 328 17.68 -6.54 -45.50
CA CYS A 328 16.50 -6.28 -44.68
C CYS A 328 15.21 -6.80 -45.32
N THR A 329 14.27 -7.19 -44.48
CA THR A 329 12.92 -7.61 -44.86
C THR A 329 11.92 -6.53 -44.44
N THR A 330 10.84 -6.37 -45.20
CA THR A 330 9.78 -5.40 -44.91
C THR A 330 8.48 -6.06 -44.46
N PHE A 331 7.58 -5.30 -43.83
CA PHE A 331 6.19 -5.73 -43.58
C PHE A 331 5.39 -5.99 -44.87
N THR A 332 5.87 -5.47 -46.01
CA THR A 332 5.34 -5.78 -47.35
C THR A 332 5.98 -7.01 -47.98
N ASN A 333 6.80 -7.75 -47.21
CA ASN A 333 7.47 -8.99 -47.63
C ASN A 333 8.44 -8.82 -48.80
N LEU A 334 9.07 -7.65 -48.91
CA LEU A 334 10.17 -7.38 -49.83
C LEU A 334 11.50 -7.60 -49.10
N ILE A 335 12.51 -8.00 -49.85
CA ILE A 335 13.87 -8.23 -49.36
C ILE A 335 14.78 -7.24 -50.09
N TYR A 336 15.40 -6.34 -49.35
CA TYR A 336 16.33 -5.36 -49.90
C TYR A 336 17.76 -5.73 -49.55
N ILE A 337 18.66 -5.54 -50.52
CA ILE A 337 20.10 -5.62 -50.33
C ILE A 337 20.71 -4.31 -50.82
N PHE A 338 21.50 -3.67 -49.97
CA PHE A 338 22.18 -2.43 -50.31
C PHE A 338 23.43 -2.20 -49.46
N PRO A 339 24.45 -1.51 -49.98
CA PRO A 339 25.66 -1.12 -49.26
C PRO A 339 25.37 -0.16 -48.10
N ILE A 340 26.09 -0.32 -46.99
CA ILE A 340 25.96 0.54 -45.81
C ILE A 340 26.55 1.93 -46.11
N ASP A 341 27.75 2.01 -46.66
CA ASP A 341 28.49 3.29 -46.75
C ASP A 341 28.35 4.01 -48.11
N ASP A 342 27.47 3.55 -48.99
CA ASP A 342 27.20 4.22 -50.27
C ASP A 342 26.15 5.33 -50.09
N ASP A 343 26.47 6.54 -50.54
CA ASP A 343 25.57 7.70 -50.58
C ASP A 343 24.23 7.40 -51.25
N SER A 344 24.22 6.49 -52.24
CA SER A 344 23.00 6.09 -52.92
C SER A 344 22.00 5.45 -51.95
N SER A 345 22.44 4.74 -50.91
CA SER A 345 21.58 4.05 -49.95
C SER A 345 20.79 4.98 -49.03
N TYR A 346 21.10 6.26 -49.02
CA TYR A 346 20.45 7.24 -48.16
C TYR A 346 19.41 8.05 -48.92
N ILE A 347 18.36 8.47 -48.21
CA ILE A 347 17.46 9.49 -48.73
C ILE A 347 18.29 10.78 -48.78
N LYS A 348 18.58 11.26 -50.00
CA LYS A 348 19.18 12.58 -50.17
C LYS A 348 18.30 13.57 -49.42
N PRO A 349 18.86 14.43 -48.55
CA PRO A 349 18.05 15.43 -47.87
C PRO A 349 17.33 16.25 -48.94
N GLU A 350 16.01 16.07 -49.05
CA GLU A 350 15.18 17.04 -49.71
C GLU A 350 15.33 18.30 -48.85
N THR A 351 16.01 19.28 -49.44
CA THR A 351 16.30 20.63 -48.95
C THR A 351 17.31 20.79 -47.80
N THR A 352 18.06 21.87 -47.94
CA THR A 352 18.86 22.58 -46.92
C THR A 352 17.98 23.15 -45.80
N ASP A 353 16.94 22.45 -45.39
CA ASP A 353 16.24 22.78 -44.17
C ASP A 353 17.03 22.15 -43.04
N GLU A 354 17.84 23.03 -42.43
CA GLU A 354 18.44 22.82 -41.13
C GLU A 354 17.50 22.00 -40.27
N TYR A 355 18.07 20.96 -39.66
CA TYR A 355 17.61 20.37 -38.41
C TYR A 355 16.65 21.30 -37.67
N CYS A 356 15.35 21.01 -37.76
CA CYS A 356 14.35 21.80 -37.09
C CYS A 356 14.50 21.48 -35.61
N ALA A 357 15.17 22.37 -34.86
CA ALA A 357 15.26 22.26 -33.40
C ALA A 357 13.87 21.95 -32.85
N ALA A 358 13.76 21.05 -31.86
CA ALA A 358 12.47 20.64 -31.30
C ALA A 358 11.57 21.86 -30.98
N GLU A 359 12.17 22.98 -30.57
CA GLU A 359 11.51 24.26 -30.34
C GLU A 359 10.78 24.86 -31.56
N LYS A 360 11.28 24.70 -32.79
CA LYS A 360 10.61 25.15 -34.03
C LYS A 360 9.50 24.19 -34.50
N LEU A 361 9.61 22.89 -34.20
CA LEU A 361 8.62 21.85 -34.55
C LEU A 361 7.44 21.81 -33.55
N LEU A 362 7.73 22.17 -32.29
CA LEU A 362 6.75 22.31 -31.22
C LEU A 362 5.98 23.63 -31.34
N ASN A 363 6.59 24.72 -31.82
CA ASN A 363 5.88 25.97 -32.06
C ASN A 363 4.99 25.88 -33.33
N ASN A 364 3.69 25.63 -33.12
CA ASN A 364 2.60 25.61 -34.11
C ASN A 364 2.35 24.31 -34.91
N SER A 365 2.57 23.13 -34.32
CA SER A 365 2.07 21.88 -34.95
C SER A 365 0.85 21.32 -34.19
N GLU A 366 -0.13 20.80 -34.93
CA GLU A 366 -1.24 19.99 -34.38
C GLU A 366 -0.74 18.82 -33.52
N TYR A 367 0.53 18.40 -33.71
CA TYR A 367 1.20 17.41 -32.89
C TYR A 367 1.51 17.91 -31.49
N LEU A 368 1.91 19.18 -31.29
CA LEU A 368 2.03 19.76 -29.95
C LEU A 368 0.67 19.75 -29.26
N TYR A 369 -0.40 20.13 -29.96
CA TYR A 369 -1.76 20.08 -29.40
C TYR A 369 -2.16 18.66 -29.00
N LYS A 370 -1.86 17.65 -29.82
CA LYS A 370 -2.08 16.24 -29.44
C LYS A 370 -1.20 15.78 -28.30
N ILE A 371 0.07 16.19 -28.23
CA ILE A 371 0.96 15.87 -27.11
C ILE A 371 0.48 16.55 -25.83
N ILE A 372 0.03 17.80 -25.90
CA ILE A 372 -0.59 18.51 -24.77
C ILE A 372 -1.90 17.83 -24.38
N GLU A 373 -2.74 17.42 -25.33
CA GLU A 373 -3.98 16.70 -25.07
C GLU A 373 -3.71 15.34 -24.42
N GLU A 374 -2.72 14.58 -24.89
CA GLU A 374 -2.30 13.32 -24.27
C GLU A 374 -1.61 13.54 -22.92
N LEU A 375 -0.86 14.63 -22.73
CA LEU A 375 -0.32 15.04 -21.43
C LEU A 375 -1.43 15.44 -20.46
N GLU A 376 -2.47 16.14 -20.93
CA GLU A 376 -3.65 16.50 -20.14
C GLU A 376 -4.44 15.24 -19.77
N LYS A 377 -4.62 14.30 -20.71
CA LYS A 377 -5.20 12.97 -20.43
C LYS A 377 -4.36 12.19 -19.42
N ASN A 378 -3.03 12.20 -19.55
CA ASN A 378 -2.14 11.50 -18.63
C ASN A 378 -2.10 12.17 -17.25
N ASN A 379 -2.17 13.50 -17.19
CA ASN A 379 -2.31 14.24 -15.94
C ASN A 379 -3.66 13.94 -15.27
N ALA A 380 -4.75 13.88 -16.05
CA ALA A 380 -6.06 13.47 -15.55
C ALA A 380 -6.06 12.02 -15.06
N LEU A 381 -5.39 11.11 -15.78
CA LEU A 381 -5.21 9.72 -15.37
C LEU A 381 -4.38 9.62 -14.09
N THR A 382 -3.27 10.35 -14.00
CA THR A 382 -2.41 10.40 -12.81
C THR A 382 -3.18 10.91 -11.61
N LYS A 383 -4.02 11.94 -11.80
CA LYS A 383 -4.92 12.44 -10.76
C LYS A 383 -5.92 11.37 -10.32
N ARG A 384 -6.55 10.64 -11.25
CA ARG A 384 -7.46 9.51 -10.93
C ARG A 384 -6.75 8.37 -10.21
N ILE A 385 -5.55 7.96 -10.65
CA ILE A 385 -4.75 6.93 -9.98
C ILE A 385 -4.40 7.38 -8.55
N SER A 386 -4.03 8.65 -8.38
CA SER A 386 -3.76 9.20 -7.06
C SER A 386 -5.01 9.21 -6.18
N GLU A 387 -6.19 9.55 -6.73
CA GLU A 387 -7.48 9.50 -6.05
C GLU A 387 -7.89 8.07 -5.68
N GLU A 388 -7.67 7.09 -6.55
CA GLU A 388 -7.90 5.66 -6.27
C GLU A 388 -6.96 5.11 -5.20
N GLY A 389 -5.65 5.39 -5.29
CA GLY A 389 -4.68 4.97 -4.27
C GLY A 389 -5.00 5.54 -2.89
N ASN A 390 -5.52 6.77 -2.88
CA ASN A 390 -6.07 7.45 -1.73
C ASN A 390 -7.30 6.75 -1.13
N PHE A 391 -8.28 6.33 -1.96
CA PHE A 391 -9.42 5.52 -1.51
C PHE A 391 -8.98 4.17 -0.93
N VAL A 392 -8.05 3.48 -1.59
CA VAL A 392 -7.48 2.20 -1.09
C VAL A 392 -6.80 2.38 0.26
N THR A 393 -6.05 3.47 0.43
CA THR A 393 -5.39 3.81 1.70
C THR A 393 -6.42 4.07 2.80
N ALA A 394 -7.48 4.82 2.49
CA ALA A 394 -8.60 5.05 3.40
C ALA A 394 -9.30 3.77 3.85
N PHE A 395 -9.63 2.86 2.92
CA PHE A 395 -10.19 1.55 3.26
C PHE A 395 -9.23 0.73 4.14
N SER A 396 -7.94 0.77 3.84
CA SER A 396 -6.93 0.08 4.64
C SER A 396 -6.85 0.62 6.07
N LEU A 397 -6.94 1.94 6.24
CA LEU A 397 -6.98 2.60 7.55
C LEU A 397 -8.27 2.30 8.32
N SER A 398 -9.42 2.21 7.64
CA SER A 398 -10.69 1.86 8.30
C SER A 398 -10.66 0.51 9.02
N ASN A 399 -9.84 -0.42 8.53
CA ASN A 399 -9.64 -1.74 9.13
C ASN A 399 -8.65 -1.74 10.31
N ARG A 400 -7.93 -0.65 10.56
CA ARG A 400 -6.87 -0.52 11.58
C ARG A 400 -7.20 0.57 12.61
N GLN A 401 -8.18 0.28 13.47
CA GLN A 401 -8.62 1.21 14.53
C GLN A 401 -7.51 1.51 15.55
N ASP A 402 -6.57 0.59 15.75
CA ASP A 402 -5.37 0.78 16.59
C ASP A 402 -4.46 1.91 16.10
N ILE A 403 -4.35 2.09 14.77
CA ILE A 403 -3.60 3.21 14.18
C ILE A 403 -4.40 4.50 14.32
N MET A 404 -5.71 4.44 14.07
CA MET A 404 -6.59 5.61 14.12
C MET A 404 -6.73 6.20 15.53
N ASP A 405 -6.72 5.36 16.57
CA ASP A 405 -6.73 5.79 17.97
C ASP A 405 -5.47 6.57 18.37
N ASN A 406 -4.33 6.35 17.69
CA ASN A 406 -3.11 7.15 17.89
C ASN A 406 -3.15 8.49 17.15
N ILE A 407 -4.02 8.64 16.15
CA ILE A 407 -4.09 9.82 15.29
C ILE A 407 -5.19 10.77 15.77
N ILE A 408 -6.36 10.25 16.13
CA ILE A 408 -7.53 11.01 16.57
C ILE A 408 -7.64 10.93 18.08
N HIS A 409 -7.33 12.04 18.75
CA HIS A 409 -7.53 12.19 20.18
C HIS A 409 -8.88 12.84 20.46
N HIS A 410 -9.53 12.39 21.52
CA HIS A 410 -10.82 12.88 21.95
C HIS A 410 -10.80 13.19 23.43
N SER A 411 -11.57 14.19 23.82
CA SER A 411 -11.90 14.51 25.20
C SER A 411 -13.37 14.86 25.28
N ILE A 412 -14.07 14.29 26.27
CA ILE A 412 -15.49 14.54 26.50
C ILE A 412 -15.65 15.13 27.89
N LYS A 413 -16.41 16.23 27.98
CA LYS A 413 -16.77 16.88 29.23
C LYS A 413 -18.27 17.12 29.28
N VAL A 414 -18.84 17.06 30.49
CA VAL A 414 -20.27 17.29 30.72
C VAL A 414 -20.46 18.58 31.51
N TYR A 415 -21.24 19.50 30.95
CA TYR A 415 -21.58 20.78 31.56
C TYR A 415 -23.07 20.83 31.94
N ASP A 416 -23.37 21.57 33.01
CA ASP A 416 -24.75 21.82 33.47
C ASP A 416 -25.32 23.13 32.90
N SER A 417 -24.45 23.97 32.33
CA SER A 417 -24.81 25.30 31.83
C SER A 417 -24.07 25.58 30.54
N TYR A 418 -24.80 26.09 29.53
CA TYR A 418 -24.23 26.58 28.30
C TYR A 418 -23.21 27.72 28.55
N GLN A 419 -23.47 28.59 29.51
CA GLN A 419 -22.59 29.72 29.82
C GLN A 419 -21.20 29.27 30.29
N ASP A 420 -21.14 28.18 31.07
CA ASP A 420 -19.87 27.62 31.54
C ASP A 420 -19.04 27.08 30.36
N VAL A 421 -19.69 26.53 29.33
CA VAL A 421 -19.02 26.05 28.11
C VAL A 421 -18.40 27.21 27.33
N VAL A 422 -19.17 28.27 27.10
CA VAL A 422 -18.71 29.44 26.32
C VAL A 422 -17.60 30.20 27.05
N ASN A 423 -17.64 30.26 28.37
CA ASN A 423 -16.61 30.90 29.18
C ASN A 423 -15.28 30.12 29.14
N GLU A 424 -15.33 28.79 29.08
CA GLU A 424 -14.13 27.95 28.99
C GLU A 424 -13.61 27.77 27.55
N HIS A 425 -14.49 27.83 26.54
CA HIS A 425 -14.16 27.57 25.14
C HIS A 425 -14.79 28.61 24.20
N SER A 426 -13.96 29.41 23.54
CA SER A 426 -14.40 30.53 22.70
C SER A 426 -14.92 30.15 21.30
N ALA A 427 -14.63 28.93 20.82
CA ALA A 427 -14.92 28.50 19.44
C ALA A 427 -15.60 27.12 19.41
N VAL A 428 -16.86 27.05 19.84
CA VAL A 428 -17.64 25.82 19.93
C VAL A 428 -18.68 25.72 18.81
N THR A 429 -18.74 24.58 18.14
CA THR A 429 -19.75 24.27 17.13
C THR A 429 -21.04 23.79 17.80
N MET A 430 -22.08 24.61 17.65
CA MET A 430 -23.44 24.31 18.11
C MET A 430 -24.13 23.38 17.11
N THR A 431 -24.76 22.33 17.61
CA THR A 431 -25.38 21.26 16.83
C THR A 431 -26.88 21.40 16.64
N GLU A 432 -27.48 22.45 17.20
CA GLU A 432 -28.92 22.64 17.33
C GLU A 432 -29.27 24.12 17.30
N ASP A 433 -30.57 24.41 17.20
CA ASP A 433 -31.08 25.77 17.33
C ASP A 433 -30.77 26.37 18.71
N PRO A 434 -30.48 27.68 18.78
CA PRO A 434 -30.08 28.34 20.03
C PRO A 434 -31.02 28.09 21.20
N TYR A 435 -32.34 28.03 21.00
CA TYR A 435 -33.33 27.85 22.07
C TYR A 435 -33.14 26.54 22.84
N LYS A 436 -32.66 25.46 22.20
CA LYS A 436 -32.44 24.16 22.86
C LYS A 436 -31.32 24.21 23.90
N TYR A 437 -30.44 25.21 23.82
CA TYR A 437 -29.36 25.40 24.79
C TYR A 437 -29.77 26.19 26.04
N TRP A 438 -31.01 26.66 26.06
CA TRP A 438 -31.60 27.38 27.18
C TRP A 438 -32.73 26.58 27.86
N LEU A 439 -32.94 25.33 27.43
CA LEU A 439 -33.93 24.44 28.06
C LEU A 439 -33.50 24.07 29.48
N PRO A 440 -34.44 24.04 30.44
CA PRO A 440 -34.16 23.57 31.80
C PRO A 440 -33.76 22.10 31.80
N ASP A 441 -33.02 21.68 32.84
CA ASP A 441 -32.63 20.28 33.09
C ASP A 441 -31.87 19.58 31.94
N SER A 442 -31.24 20.36 31.06
CA SER A 442 -30.43 19.86 29.96
C SER A 442 -28.97 19.71 30.35
N PHE A 443 -28.37 18.59 29.95
CA PHE A 443 -26.92 18.38 30.02
C PHE A 443 -26.28 18.77 28.69
N PHE A 444 -25.09 19.36 28.77
CA PHE A 444 -24.32 19.75 27.60
C PHE A 444 -23.10 18.84 27.48
N ILE A 445 -23.15 17.93 26.50
CA ILE A 445 -22.04 17.03 26.19
C ILE A 445 -21.10 17.78 25.24
N PHE A 446 -19.96 18.21 25.78
CA PHE A 446 -18.90 18.86 25.04
C PHE A 446 -17.88 17.81 24.59
N ILE A 447 -17.66 17.71 23.28
CA ILE A 447 -16.76 16.76 22.66
C ILE A 447 -15.70 17.55 21.91
N ASN A 448 -14.44 17.42 22.32
CA ASN A 448 -13.31 18.02 21.65
C ASN A 448 -12.48 16.91 20.99
N LEU A 449 -12.49 16.91 19.66
CA LEU A 449 -11.72 16.03 18.79
C LEU A 449 -10.52 16.80 18.24
N SER A 450 -9.35 16.19 18.26
CA SER A 450 -8.12 16.79 17.73
C SER A 450 -7.24 15.73 17.09
N THR A 451 -6.51 16.11 16.04
CA THR A 451 -5.55 15.23 15.38
C THR A 451 -4.12 15.65 15.67
N THR A 452 -3.20 14.70 15.87
CA THR A 452 -1.76 15.00 15.92
C THR A 452 -1.23 15.40 14.54
N THR A 453 -0.50 16.51 14.48
CA THR A 453 0.04 17.15 13.27
C THR A 453 1.12 16.35 12.53
N LEU A 454 1.59 15.22 13.06
CA LEU A 454 2.79 14.50 12.58
C LEU A 454 2.62 13.65 11.32
N GLN A 455 1.44 13.59 10.70
CA GLN A 455 1.27 12.96 9.39
C GLN A 455 0.62 13.93 8.40
N HIS A 456 1.43 14.76 7.74
CA HIS A 456 1.03 15.55 6.58
C HIS A 456 0.27 14.69 5.54
N MET A 457 0.63 13.41 5.42
CA MET A 457 -0.10 12.46 4.57
C MET A 457 -1.54 12.22 5.03
N PHE A 458 -1.81 12.05 6.33
CA PHE A 458 -3.17 11.75 6.79
C PHE A 458 -4.11 12.95 6.65
N ASN A 459 -3.63 14.16 6.94
CA ASN A 459 -4.41 15.38 6.68
C ASN A 459 -4.61 15.62 5.18
N ASN A 460 -3.60 15.35 4.34
CA ASN A 460 -3.74 15.43 2.89
C ASN A 460 -4.69 14.36 2.34
N ILE A 461 -4.71 13.15 2.93
CA ILE A 461 -5.68 12.10 2.58
C ILE A 461 -7.08 12.55 3.02
N LEU A 462 -7.26 13.06 4.24
CA LEU A 462 -8.58 13.54 4.67
C LEU A 462 -9.10 14.72 3.85
N SER A 463 -8.22 15.66 3.46
CA SER A 463 -8.60 16.84 2.67
C SER A 463 -8.78 16.54 1.19
N ASN A 464 -7.99 15.64 0.59
CA ASN A 464 -8.02 15.38 -0.85
C ASN A 464 -9.00 14.27 -1.25
N VAL A 465 -9.29 13.32 -0.35
CA VAL A 465 -10.09 12.12 -0.66
C VAL A 465 -11.56 12.33 -0.32
N PHE A 466 -11.85 13.26 0.59
CA PHE A 466 -13.14 13.30 1.23
C PHE A 466 -13.71 14.71 1.34
N ASN A 467 -14.18 15.23 0.20
CA ASN A 467 -14.99 16.46 0.14
C ASN A 467 -16.30 16.37 0.96
N ASP A 468 -16.66 15.20 1.51
CA ASP A 468 -17.84 14.95 2.33
C ASP A 468 -17.57 14.05 3.56
N VAL A 469 -16.49 14.32 4.31
CA VAL A 469 -16.32 13.71 5.65
C VAL A 469 -17.39 14.23 6.60
N LYS A 470 -18.06 13.31 7.29
CA LYS A 470 -19.02 13.60 8.36
C LYS A 470 -18.62 12.89 9.64
N ILE A 471 -18.84 13.58 10.76
CA ILE A 471 -18.74 12.98 12.08
C ILE A 471 -20.16 12.76 12.58
N HIS A 472 -20.48 11.50 12.81
CA HIS A 472 -21.73 11.06 13.40
C HIS A 472 -21.49 10.76 14.88
N ILE A 473 -22.28 11.39 15.74
CA ILE A 473 -22.20 11.22 17.19
C ILE A 473 -23.57 10.75 17.67
N SER A 474 -23.61 9.55 18.23
CA SER A 474 -24.82 8.95 18.81
C SER A 474 -24.67 8.81 20.32
N LEU A 475 -25.66 9.31 21.05
CA LEU A 475 -25.76 9.23 22.50
C LEU A 475 -26.80 8.17 22.87
N ILE A 476 -26.37 7.12 23.58
CA ILE A 476 -27.20 5.95 23.90
C ILE A 476 -27.18 5.71 25.41
N MET A 477 -28.35 5.55 26.01
CA MET A 477 -28.53 5.24 27.43
C MET A 477 -29.52 4.09 27.58
N ASP A 478 -29.23 3.10 28.42
CA ASP A 478 -30.07 1.89 28.63
C ASP A 478 -30.51 1.19 27.33
N GLY A 479 -29.62 1.17 26.33
CA GLY A 479 -29.90 0.60 25.01
C GLY A 479 -30.83 1.46 24.11
N LYS A 480 -31.31 2.61 24.57
CA LYS A 480 -32.11 3.55 23.80
C LYS A 480 -31.25 4.69 23.24
N LEU A 481 -31.42 5.01 21.96
CA LEU A 481 -30.80 6.17 21.33
C LEU A 481 -31.48 7.45 21.86
N LEU A 482 -30.74 8.28 22.58
CA LEU A 482 -31.21 9.57 23.08
C LEU A 482 -31.14 10.64 21.98
N LYS A 483 -30.01 10.67 21.26
CA LYS A 483 -29.75 11.70 20.25
C LYS A 483 -28.69 11.24 19.26
N SER A 484 -28.83 11.67 18.00
CA SER A 484 -27.81 11.53 16.98
C SER A 484 -27.56 12.87 16.30
N THR A 485 -26.29 13.22 16.12
CA THR A 485 -25.85 14.46 15.49
C THR A 485 -24.85 14.13 14.40
N SER A 486 -24.98 14.77 13.23
CA SER A 486 -24.09 14.59 12.09
C SER A 486 -23.52 15.94 11.66
N LEU A 487 -22.19 16.06 11.63
CA LEU A 487 -21.50 17.31 11.30
C LEU A 487 -20.56 17.10 10.13
N LYS A 488 -20.62 17.99 9.14
CA LYS A 488 -19.64 18.00 8.05
C LYS A 488 -18.34 18.61 8.55
N VAL A 489 -17.22 17.95 8.27
CA VAL A 489 -15.88 18.44 8.59
C VAL A 489 -15.39 19.32 7.44
N THR A 490 -14.99 20.57 7.71
CA THR A 490 -14.49 21.50 6.70
C THR A 490 -12.95 21.56 6.68
N ASP A 491 -12.38 21.53 5.46
CA ASP A 491 -11.00 21.66 4.92
C ASP A 491 -9.76 21.29 5.75
N THR A 492 -9.74 21.38 7.08
CA THR A 492 -8.68 20.78 7.91
C THR A 492 -9.24 20.25 9.24
N PHE A 493 -9.31 18.92 9.39
CA PHE A 493 -9.73 18.26 10.64
C PHE A 493 -8.63 18.37 11.73
N LYS A 494 -8.14 19.58 12.04
CA LYS A 494 -7.12 19.78 13.08
C LYS A 494 -7.71 19.70 14.48
N LYS A 495 -8.85 20.36 14.68
CA LYS A 495 -9.56 20.43 15.95
C LYS A 495 -11.03 20.74 15.70
N LEU A 496 -11.92 19.98 16.34
CA LEU A 496 -13.36 20.18 16.30
C LEU A 496 -13.91 20.12 17.72
N MET A 497 -14.58 21.19 18.13
CA MET A 497 -15.25 21.30 19.41
C MET A 497 -16.76 21.29 19.19
N VAL A 498 -17.43 20.24 19.63
CA VAL A 498 -18.87 20.02 19.41
C VAL A 498 -19.61 20.12 20.72
N LEU A 499 -20.72 20.84 20.74
CA LEU A 499 -21.65 20.86 21.88
C LEU A 499 -22.99 20.23 21.51
N ILE A 500 -23.38 19.21 22.26
CA ILE A 500 -24.67 18.54 22.09
C ILE A 500 -25.52 18.75 23.34
N PRO A 501 -26.65 19.47 23.25
CA PRO A 501 -27.60 19.59 24.34
C PRO A 501 -28.47 18.33 24.38
N VAL A 502 -28.60 17.74 25.57
CA VAL A 502 -29.37 16.53 25.84
C VAL A 502 -30.35 16.83 26.95
N ASN A 503 -31.65 16.74 26.64
CA ASN A 503 -32.68 16.77 27.65
C ASN A 503 -33.02 15.32 28.03
N ILE A 504 -32.95 15.01 29.32
CA ILE A 504 -33.25 13.67 29.83
C ILE A 504 -34.46 13.81 30.75
N GLU A 505 -35.64 13.43 30.25
CA GLU A 505 -36.89 13.47 31.01
C GLU A 505 -36.89 12.46 32.18
N ASN A 506 -35.97 11.48 32.16
CA ASN A 506 -35.84 10.44 33.17
C ASN A 506 -34.67 10.72 34.13
N LYS A 507 -34.94 10.64 35.43
CA LYS A 507 -34.04 11.19 36.45
C LYS A 507 -32.86 10.27 36.82
N ASP A 508 -32.89 8.98 36.52
CA ASP A 508 -31.81 8.05 36.89
C ASP A 508 -30.74 7.93 35.80
N ILE A 509 -29.68 8.73 35.91
CA ILE A 509 -28.52 8.68 35.00
C ILE A 509 -27.41 7.86 35.66
N SER A 510 -27.14 6.67 35.13
CA SER A 510 -26.05 5.78 35.58
C SER A 510 -24.89 5.76 34.60
N GLU A 511 -25.17 5.51 33.31
CA GLU A 511 -24.20 5.40 32.23
C GLU A 511 -24.75 5.95 30.91
N MET A 512 -23.92 6.65 30.15
CA MET A 512 -24.24 7.08 28.79
C MET A 512 -23.12 6.66 27.83
N ASN A 513 -23.47 5.96 26.76
CA ASN A 513 -22.55 5.60 25.69
C ASN A 513 -22.53 6.71 24.63
N VAL A 514 -21.36 7.27 24.39
CA VAL A 514 -21.08 8.17 23.28
C VAL A 514 -20.38 7.38 22.19
N ASN A 515 -21.08 7.15 21.09
CA ASN A 515 -20.52 6.52 19.88
C ASN A 515 -20.19 7.60 18.87
N MET A 516 -18.93 7.68 18.47
CA MET A 516 -18.42 8.62 17.47
C MET A 516 -17.96 7.84 16.25
N GLU A 517 -18.46 8.21 15.08
CA GLU A 517 -18.13 7.59 13.80
C GLU A 517 -17.70 8.66 12.80
N LEU A 518 -16.49 8.51 12.25
CA LEU A 518 -16.02 9.31 11.13
C LEU A 518 -16.41 8.57 9.86
N VAL A 519 -17.33 9.14 9.09
CA VAL A 519 -17.89 8.50 7.89
C VAL A 519 -17.56 9.37 6.68
N SER A 520 -17.27 8.72 5.55
CA SER A 520 -17.04 9.41 4.29
C SER A 520 -17.73 8.70 3.13
N SER A 521 -18.10 9.45 2.09
CA SER A 521 -18.65 8.89 0.86
C SER A 521 -17.55 8.58 -0.14
N VAL A 522 -17.52 7.36 -0.66
CA VAL A 522 -16.61 6.87 -1.69
C VAL A 522 -17.42 6.52 -2.94
N PRO A 523 -17.00 6.90 -4.16
CA PRO A 523 -17.70 6.50 -5.37
C PRO A 523 -17.63 4.97 -5.59
N GLY A 524 -18.65 4.41 -6.23
CA GLY A 524 -18.71 3.00 -6.59
C GLY A 524 -17.72 2.67 -7.70
N ALA A 525 -17.07 1.50 -7.61
CA ALA A 525 -16.02 1.08 -8.55
C ALA A 525 -16.49 0.99 -10.02
N PHE A 526 -17.78 0.80 -10.27
CA PHE A 526 -18.36 0.68 -11.62
C PHE A 526 -19.21 1.89 -12.03
N ASP A 527 -19.60 2.75 -11.09
CA ASP A 527 -20.46 3.92 -11.34
C ASP A 527 -20.19 5.01 -10.30
N GLU A 528 -19.64 6.15 -10.74
CA GLU A 528 -19.36 7.32 -9.89
C GLU A 528 -20.64 7.94 -9.28
N LYS A 529 -21.82 7.68 -9.87
CA LYS A 529 -23.11 8.13 -9.30
C LYS A 529 -23.51 7.32 -8.06
N GLN A 530 -23.01 6.11 -7.92
CA GLN A 530 -23.23 5.30 -6.73
C GLN A 530 -22.24 5.74 -5.65
N LYS A 531 -22.74 6.14 -4.48
CA LYS A 531 -21.91 6.52 -3.34
C LYS A 531 -22.02 5.46 -2.25
N LEU A 532 -20.87 4.92 -1.85
CA LEU A 532 -20.72 4.01 -0.72
C LEU A 532 -20.28 4.83 0.50
N TRP A 533 -21.02 4.71 1.61
CA TRP A 533 -20.62 5.32 2.87
C TRP A 533 -19.70 4.37 3.63
N VAL A 534 -18.51 4.85 3.97
CA VAL A 534 -17.47 4.07 4.63
C VAL A 534 -17.16 4.71 5.97
N THR A 535 -17.16 3.90 7.02
CA THR A 535 -16.76 4.33 8.37
C THR A 535 -15.25 4.19 8.51
N LEU A 536 -14.54 5.32 8.61
CA LEU A 536 -13.08 5.38 8.72
C LEU A 536 -12.62 5.18 10.16
N TYR A 537 -13.37 5.73 11.12
CA TYR A 537 -13.06 5.66 12.54
C TYR A 537 -14.32 5.40 13.33
N ARG A 538 -14.21 4.56 14.35
CA ARG A 538 -15.28 4.31 15.31
C ARG A 538 -14.72 4.31 16.72
N ARG A 539 -15.34 5.09 17.60
CA ARG A 539 -14.99 5.11 19.02
C ARG A 539 -16.23 5.09 19.87
N ARG A 540 -16.26 4.17 20.83
CA ARG A 540 -17.26 4.11 21.88
C ARG A 540 -16.63 4.54 23.20
N ILE A 541 -17.25 5.52 23.85
CA ILE A 541 -16.83 6.04 25.15
C ILE A 541 -18.02 5.90 26.10
N VAL A 542 -17.75 5.39 27.30
CA VAL A 542 -18.77 5.27 28.35
C VAL A 542 -18.58 6.42 29.33
N LEU A 543 -19.58 7.28 29.44
CA LEU A 543 -19.69 8.30 30.47
C LEU A 543 -20.44 7.69 31.65
N ASN A 544 -19.72 7.43 32.74
CA ASN A 544 -20.27 6.93 33.98
C ASN A 544 -20.86 8.06 34.84
N ALA A 545 -21.51 7.69 35.93
CA ALA A 545 -22.20 8.60 36.84
C ALA A 545 -21.35 9.78 37.37
N GLU A 546 -20.03 9.61 37.55
CA GLU A 546 -19.12 10.67 37.98
C GLU A 546 -19.05 11.86 37.02
N HIS A 547 -19.40 11.67 35.74
CA HIS A 547 -19.45 12.74 34.74
C HIS A 547 -20.67 13.65 34.93
N PHE A 548 -21.73 13.16 35.59
CA PHE A 548 -23.03 13.82 35.71
C PHE A 548 -23.27 14.43 37.10
N ILE A 549 -22.23 14.55 37.93
CA ILE A 549 -22.31 15.26 39.22
C ILE A 549 -22.71 16.72 38.95
N LYS A 550 -23.81 17.15 39.56
CA LYS A 550 -24.30 18.53 39.47
C LYS A 550 -23.39 19.48 40.23
N SER A 551 -23.14 20.63 39.63
CA SER A 551 -22.49 21.75 40.30
C SER A 551 -23.50 22.50 41.16
N ASP A 552 -23.13 22.88 42.37
CA ASP A 552 -23.87 23.91 43.10
C ASP A 552 -23.65 25.25 42.38
N VAL A 553 -24.56 25.63 41.50
CA VAL A 553 -24.57 26.95 40.87
C VAL A 553 -25.66 27.80 41.53
N PRO A 554 -25.34 28.99 42.08
CA PRO A 554 -26.37 29.96 42.42
C PRO A 554 -27.09 30.34 41.13
N SER A 555 -28.42 30.17 41.11
CA SER A 555 -29.29 30.53 40.00
C SER A 555 -29.19 32.03 39.66
N GLY A 556 -28.21 32.39 38.84
CA GLY A 556 -28.03 33.71 38.27
C GLY A 556 -28.25 33.65 36.77
N ILE A 557 -29.20 34.45 36.29
CA ILE A 557 -29.74 34.54 34.91
C ILE A 557 -30.86 33.51 34.65
N GLN A 558 -32.04 33.83 35.18
CA GLN A 558 -33.31 33.31 34.68
C GLN A 558 -33.56 33.88 33.29
N GLY A 559 -33.41 33.06 32.24
CA GLY A 559 -34.39 33.15 31.15
C GLY A 559 -35.76 32.89 31.79
N THR A 560 -36.77 33.68 31.44
CA THR A 560 -38.14 33.62 32.00
C THR A 560 -38.60 32.17 32.16
N ARG A 561 -38.49 31.64 33.39
CA ARG A 561 -38.95 30.31 33.75
C ARG A 561 -40.47 30.32 33.66
N GLU A 562 -41.06 29.56 32.73
CA GLU A 562 -42.40 29.05 32.99
C GLU A 562 -42.29 28.18 34.24
N THR A 563 -42.74 28.75 35.34
CA THR A 563 -42.58 28.17 36.66
C THR A 563 -43.76 27.23 36.84
N ASN A 564 -43.49 25.97 37.19
CA ASN A 564 -44.54 24.98 37.41
C ASN A 564 -45.51 25.49 38.49
N LEU A 565 -46.77 25.66 38.11
CA LEU A 565 -47.82 26.24 38.94
C LEU A 565 -48.01 25.42 40.24
N GLU A 566 -47.80 24.11 40.18
CA GLU A 566 -47.82 23.20 41.34
C GLU A 566 -46.72 23.51 42.36
N GLU A 567 -45.52 23.86 41.91
CA GLU A 567 -44.39 24.15 42.80
C GLU A 567 -44.55 25.52 43.47
N MET A 568 -45.17 26.49 42.77
CA MET A 568 -45.58 27.76 43.36
C MET A 568 -46.70 27.58 44.39
N VAL A 569 -47.72 26.79 44.06
CA VAL A 569 -48.83 26.47 44.97
C VAL A 569 -48.28 25.76 46.21
N TYR A 570 -47.34 24.82 46.04
CA TYR A 570 -46.68 24.14 47.16
C TYR A 570 -45.87 25.10 48.03
N LYS A 571 -45.01 25.95 47.45
CA LYS A 571 -44.23 26.94 48.20
C LYS A 571 -45.11 27.98 48.89
N PHE A 572 -46.17 28.44 48.24
CA PHE A 572 -47.16 29.36 48.81
C PHE A 572 -47.94 28.73 49.96
N ALA A 573 -48.36 27.46 49.80
CA ALA A 573 -49.05 26.70 50.84
C ALA A 573 -48.14 26.46 52.05
N GLN A 574 -46.88 26.08 51.80
CA GLN A 574 -45.90 25.82 52.84
C GLN A 574 -45.45 27.10 53.56
N SER A 575 -45.42 28.26 52.90
CA SER A 575 -45.02 29.52 53.53
C SER A 575 -46.14 30.23 54.29
N ASN A 576 -47.40 30.08 53.87
CA ASN A 576 -48.53 30.78 54.50
C ASN A 576 -49.39 29.90 55.41
N TYR A 577 -49.34 28.58 55.27
CA TYR A 577 -50.21 27.65 55.99
C TYR A 577 -49.44 26.48 56.65
N SER A 578 -48.12 26.60 56.84
CA SER A 578 -47.27 25.58 57.49
C SER A 578 -47.82 25.10 58.83
N ASP A 579 -48.48 26.00 59.55
CA ASP A 579 -48.93 25.78 60.92
C ASP A 579 -50.35 25.17 60.96
N MET A 580 -51.07 25.15 59.83
CA MET A 580 -52.45 24.65 59.72
C MET A 580 -52.57 23.36 58.91
N VAL A 581 -51.69 23.13 57.93
CA VAL A 581 -51.74 21.93 57.07
C VAL A 581 -50.34 21.35 56.90
N LYS A 582 -50.15 20.10 57.32
CA LYS A 582 -48.91 19.35 57.12
C LYS A 582 -48.88 18.79 55.69
N VAL A 583 -48.46 19.62 54.75
CA VAL A 583 -48.30 19.19 53.35
C VAL A 583 -47.11 18.24 53.28
N THR A 584 -47.39 16.96 53.08
CA THR A 584 -46.37 15.91 53.00
C THR A 584 -46.18 15.55 51.54
N ASP A 585 -44.96 15.74 51.04
CA ASP A 585 -44.57 15.34 49.69
C ASP A 585 -44.53 13.81 49.61
N LEU A 586 -45.52 13.21 48.95
CA LEU A 586 -45.64 11.76 48.77
C LEU A 586 -44.42 11.18 48.03
N ALA A 587 -43.73 11.96 47.20
CA ALA A 587 -42.51 11.52 46.52
C ALA A 587 -41.29 11.37 47.46
N LYS A 588 -41.35 11.92 48.69
CA LYS A 588 -40.31 11.77 49.73
C LYS A 588 -40.58 10.64 50.72
N LEU A 589 -41.75 10.00 50.65
CA LEU A 589 -42.18 8.93 51.56
C LEU A 589 -41.74 7.53 51.09
N GLU A 590 -41.34 7.37 49.82
CA GLU A 590 -40.67 6.15 49.39
C GLU A 590 -39.22 6.18 49.90
N THR A 591 -38.95 5.45 50.99
CA THR A 591 -37.57 5.07 51.34
C THR A 591 -37.06 4.12 50.27
N ILE A 592 -36.56 4.68 49.17
CA ILE A 592 -35.82 3.92 48.17
C ILE A 592 -34.68 3.22 48.92
N PRO A 593 -34.60 1.88 48.89
CA PRO A 593 -33.54 1.16 49.56
C PRO A 593 -32.19 1.67 49.05
N LYS A 594 -31.33 2.07 49.99
CA LYS A 594 -29.99 2.57 49.65
C LYS A 594 -28.99 1.43 49.69
N PHE A 595 -28.18 1.34 48.64
CA PHE A 595 -27.04 0.46 48.56
C PHE A 595 -25.80 1.20 49.06
N SER A 596 -24.97 0.50 49.84
CA SER A 596 -23.69 0.99 50.30
C SER A 596 -22.56 0.15 49.68
N VAL A 597 -21.56 0.85 49.15
CA VAL A 597 -20.32 0.25 48.65
C VAL A 597 -19.14 0.87 49.38
N TYR A 598 -18.06 0.10 49.52
CA TYR A 598 -16.94 0.47 50.38
C TYR A 598 -15.62 0.53 49.59
N LEU A 599 -14.72 1.38 50.06
CA LEU A 599 -13.35 1.49 49.59
C LEU A 599 -12.41 1.65 50.78
N LYS A 600 -11.40 0.78 50.87
CA LYS A 600 -10.35 0.89 51.88
C LYS A 600 -9.55 2.17 51.70
N LEU A 601 -9.23 2.86 52.80
CA LEU A 601 -8.32 4.00 52.77
C LEU A 601 -6.90 3.58 53.19
N PRO A 602 -5.85 4.01 52.47
CA PRO A 602 -4.47 3.81 52.91
C PRO A 602 -4.13 4.68 54.12
N ARG A 603 -3.04 4.39 54.84
CA ARG A 603 -2.69 5.13 56.08
C ARG A 603 -2.46 6.63 55.86
N ASN A 604 -2.02 7.02 54.67
CA ASN A 604 -1.74 8.40 54.26
C ASN A 604 -2.85 8.98 53.37
N TYR A 605 -4.09 8.49 53.48
CA TYR A 605 -5.20 8.93 52.63
C TYR A 605 -5.48 10.43 52.70
N THR A 606 -5.21 11.09 53.83
CA THR A 606 -5.35 12.54 54.00
C THR A 606 -4.43 13.32 53.05
N ASP A 607 -3.20 12.85 52.85
CA ASP A 607 -2.23 13.47 51.96
C ASP A 607 -2.55 13.16 50.49
N LEU A 608 -3.19 12.03 50.21
CA LEU A 608 -3.61 11.64 48.86
C LEU A 608 -4.85 12.41 48.41
N LEU A 609 -5.82 12.61 49.31
CA LEU A 609 -7.03 13.41 49.06
C LEU A 609 -6.80 14.93 49.09
N THR A 610 -5.62 15.41 49.44
CA THR A 610 -5.29 16.84 49.41
C THR A 610 -4.50 17.25 48.17
N LYS A 611 -4.01 16.30 47.36
CA LYS A 611 -3.38 16.58 46.07
C LYS A 611 -4.43 16.96 45.02
N GLU A 612 -4.12 17.95 44.19
CA GLU A 612 -4.86 18.16 42.95
C GLU A 612 -4.69 16.91 42.06
N THR A 613 -5.81 16.36 41.59
CA THR A 613 -5.83 15.07 40.88
C THR A 613 -6.15 15.24 39.40
N ASP A 614 -5.23 14.77 38.55
CA ASP A 614 -5.42 14.71 37.10
C ASP A 614 -6.62 13.84 36.69
N CYS A 615 -7.05 12.94 37.58
CA CYS A 615 -8.23 12.11 37.38
C CYS A 615 -9.51 12.90 37.14
N LEU A 616 -9.61 14.17 37.57
CA LEU A 616 -10.81 15.00 37.38
C LEU A 616 -10.76 15.88 36.13
N ASN A 617 -9.76 15.71 35.25
CA ASN A 617 -9.59 16.52 34.04
C ASN A 617 -10.74 16.39 33.02
N TYR A 618 -11.56 15.33 33.11
CA TYR A 618 -12.79 15.16 32.31
C TYR A 618 -13.96 16.03 32.79
N LEU A 619 -13.90 16.55 34.02
CA LEU A 619 -14.87 17.53 34.52
C LEU A 619 -14.50 18.95 34.06
N ASN A 620 -15.47 19.86 34.15
CA ASN A 620 -15.17 21.28 34.00
C ASN A 620 -14.43 21.81 35.23
N LYS A 621 -13.72 22.93 35.07
CA LYS A 621 -12.79 23.43 36.09
C LYS A 621 -13.53 23.80 37.39
N LYS A 622 -14.74 24.34 37.26
CA LYS A 622 -15.56 24.75 38.40
C LYS A 622 -16.02 23.54 39.23
N LYS A 623 -16.52 22.49 38.56
CA LYS A 623 -16.92 21.22 39.18
C LYS A 623 -15.76 20.54 39.87
N SER A 624 -14.63 20.41 39.19
CA SER A 624 -13.45 19.74 39.77
C SER A 624 -12.98 20.48 41.02
N SER A 625 -12.85 21.82 40.97
CA SER A 625 -12.48 22.61 42.15
C SER A 625 -13.49 22.49 43.29
N GLN A 626 -14.80 22.44 43.00
CA GLN A 626 -15.83 22.24 44.03
C GLN A 626 -15.71 20.87 44.69
N ILE A 627 -15.63 19.79 43.90
CA ILE A 627 -15.52 18.41 44.40
C ILE A 627 -14.24 18.25 45.23
N VAL A 628 -13.10 18.75 44.72
CA VAL A 628 -11.81 18.75 45.44
C VAL A 628 -11.94 19.45 46.79
N LYS A 629 -12.56 20.62 46.82
CA LYS A 629 -12.77 21.38 48.06
C LYS A 629 -13.64 20.61 49.08
N SER A 630 -14.63 19.86 48.61
CA SER A 630 -15.50 19.05 49.49
C SER A 630 -14.72 17.91 50.16
N TYR A 631 -13.95 17.12 49.41
CA TYR A 631 -13.22 15.98 49.96
C TYR A 631 -11.88 16.31 50.61
N SER A 632 -11.32 17.50 50.35
CA SER A 632 -10.11 17.99 51.04
C SER A 632 -10.42 18.79 52.31
N SER A 633 -11.70 18.98 52.64
CA SER A 633 -12.10 19.69 53.86
C SER A 633 -11.67 18.95 55.13
N GLU A 634 -11.17 19.67 56.13
CA GLU A 634 -10.74 19.06 57.39
C GLU A 634 -11.86 18.28 58.08
N ASP A 635 -13.10 18.77 58.00
CA ASP A 635 -14.26 18.12 58.61
C ASP A 635 -14.53 16.75 57.99
N PHE A 636 -14.40 16.63 56.67
CA PHE A 636 -14.56 15.34 55.99
C PHE A 636 -13.39 14.40 56.29
N LEU A 637 -12.16 14.90 56.20
CA LEU A 637 -10.94 14.10 56.47
C LEU A 637 -10.86 13.58 57.90
N LYS A 638 -11.44 14.31 58.87
CA LYS A 638 -11.55 13.89 60.27
C LYS A 638 -12.79 13.03 60.55
N SER A 639 -13.55 12.62 59.53
CA SER A 639 -14.78 11.83 59.66
C SER A 639 -15.91 12.55 60.41
N ASN A 640 -15.90 13.88 60.46
CA ASN A 640 -16.89 14.71 61.16
C ASN A 640 -18.08 15.10 60.26
N SER A 641 -17.98 14.91 58.96
CA SER A 641 -19.03 15.26 58.00
C SER A 641 -19.10 14.27 56.82
N SER A 642 -20.26 14.22 56.17
CA SER A 642 -20.47 13.47 54.92
C SER A 642 -20.58 14.42 53.73
N ILE A 643 -20.07 14.01 52.57
CA ILE A 643 -20.25 14.73 51.31
C ILE A 643 -21.48 14.18 50.60
N CYS A 644 -22.26 15.04 49.97
CA CYS A 644 -23.37 14.63 49.14
C CYS A 644 -23.16 15.10 47.69
N PHE A 645 -23.28 14.19 46.74
CA PHE A 645 -23.33 14.49 45.32
C PHE A 645 -24.73 14.23 44.79
N GLU A 646 -25.22 15.12 43.92
CA GLU A 646 -26.46 14.93 43.19
C GLU A 646 -26.14 14.50 41.74
N ILE A 647 -26.70 13.35 41.33
CA ILE A 647 -26.53 12.79 39.99
C ILE A 647 -27.93 12.42 39.48
N GLY A 648 -28.51 13.26 38.62
CA GLY A 648 -29.91 13.14 38.22
C GLY A 648 -30.87 13.27 39.41
N SER A 649 -31.69 12.25 39.70
CA SER A 649 -32.50 12.08 40.92
C SER A 649 -31.74 11.45 42.08
N ASN A 650 -30.60 10.81 41.82
CA ASN A 650 -29.90 10.04 42.83
C ASN A 650 -29.03 10.95 43.69
N LYS A 651 -29.25 10.89 45.00
CA LYS A 651 -28.37 11.49 46.00
C LYS A 651 -27.36 10.44 46.46
N VAL A 652 -26.09 10.70 46.20
CA VAL A 652 -24.98 9.85 46.66
C VAL A 652 -24.34 10.49 47.88
N THR A 653 -24.28 9.76 48.98
CA THR A 653 -23.62 10.21 50.22
C THR A 653 -22.30 9.48 50.38
N VAL A 654 -21.22 10.22 50.61
CA VAL A 654 -19.87 9.71 50.83
C VAL A 654 -19.45 10.09 52.25
N GLU A 655 -19.04 9.12 53.03
CA GLU A 655 -18.59 9.31 54.41
C GLU A 655 -17.36 8.47 54.70
N ILE A 656 -16.45 8.99 55.52
CA ILE A 656 -15.39 8.18 56.12
C ILE A 656 -16.00 7.50 57.34
N VAL A 657 -15.82 6.19 57.45
CA VAL A 657 -16.26 5.40 58.60
C VAL A 657 -15.00 4.92 59.31
N SER A 658 -14.78 5.45 60.51
CA SER A 658 -13.69 5.05 61.39
C SER A 658 -14.29 4.42 62.64
N ASP A 659 -14.35 3.09 62.65
CA ASP A 659 -14.61 2.33 63.86
C ASP A 659 -13.22 2.12 64.51
N ASP A 660 -12.99 2.52 65.77
CA ASP A 660 -11.67 2.51 66.47
C ASP A 660 -10.86 1.19 66.38
N PHE A 661 -11.49 0.12 65.89
CA PHE A 661 -10.96 -1.23 65.72
C PHE A 661 -10.48 -1.57 64.30
N THR A 662 -10.91 -0.84 63.26
CA THR A 662 -10.58 -1.13 61.85
C THR A 662 -9.97 0.07 61.15
N PRO A 663 -9.09 -0.12 60.14
CA PRO A 663 -8.63 0.98 59.30
C PRO A 663 -9.82 1.75 58.71
N PRO A 664 -9.73 3.09 58.58
CA PRO A 664 -10.83 3.89 58.07
C PRO A 664 -11.24 3.43 56.66
N LEU A 665 -12.54 3.39 56.43
CA LEU A 665 -13.14 3.02 55.15
C LEU A 665 -13.91 4.21 54.59
N LEU A 666 -13.88 4.37 53.28
CA LEU A 666 -14.78 5.27 52.58
C LEU A 666 -16.05 4.50 52.23
N LYS A 667 -17.20 4.95 52.74
CA LYS A 667 -18.51 4.40 52.46
C LYS A 667 -19.26 5.32 51.51
N ILE A 668 -19.74 4.77 50.40
CA ILE A 668 -20.53 5.47 49.38
C ILE A 668 -21.92 4.85 49.38
N THR A 669 -22.95 5.66 49.56
CA THR A 669 -24.34 5.21 49.69
C THR A 669 -25.24 5.88 48.66
N SER A 670 -26.03 5.12 47.89
CA SER A 670 -26.97 5.64 46.88
C SER A 670 -28.21 4.75 46.72
N GLY A 671 -29.32 5.30 46.23
CA GLY A 671 -30.48 4.51 45.79
C GLY A 671 -30.21 3.67 44.53
N ASN A 672 -29.20 4.04 43.74
CA ASN A 672 -28.77 3.32 42.55
C ASN A 672 -27.39 2.68 42.76
N MET A 673 -27.32 1.35 42.68
CA MET A 673 -26.08 0.59 42.91
C MET A 673 -24.97 0.93 41.91
N ALA A 674 -25.30 1.12 40.62
CA ALA A 674 -24.31 1.46 39.59
C ALA A 674 -23.72 2.85 39.84
N THR A 675 -24.57 3.82 40.21
CA THR A 675 -24.12 5.16 40.61
C THR A 675 -23.18 5.11 41.83
N ALA A 676 -23.51 4.32 42.86
CA ALA A 676 -22.64 4.14 44.02
C ALA A 676 -21.28 3.54 43.63
N PHE A 677 -21.28 2.52 42.78
CA PHE A 677 -20.08 1.84 42.30
C PHE A 677 -19.17 2.76 41.46
N HIS A 678 -19.75 3.57 40.57
CA HIS A 678 -19.03 4.57 39.77
C HIS A 678 -18.33 5.61 40.63
N ILE A 679 -19.02 6.17 41.63
CA ILE A 679 -18.42 7.11 42.57
C ILE A 679 -17.33 6.44 43.42
N ARG A 680 -17.53 5.19 43.85
CA ARG A 680 -16.50 4.40 44.54
C ARG A 680 -15.24 4.23 43.68
N ASN A 681 -15.39 3.97 42.38
CA ASN A 681 -14.25 3.85 41.46
C ASN A 681 -13.58 5.19 41.17
N MET A 682 -14.33 6.30 41.12
CA MET A 682 -13.76 7.65 41.05
C MET A 682 -12.82 7.90 42.24
N PHE A 683 -13.27 7.62 43.47
CA PHE A 683 -12.41 7.76 44.65
C PHE A 683 -11.25 6.75 44.67
N SER A 684 -11.44 5.53 44.16
CA SER A 684 -10.35 4.57 44.00
C SER A 684 -9.24 5.14 43.12
N LYS A 685 -9.58 5.74 41.97
CA LYS A 685 -8.62 6.40 41.08
C LYS A 685 -7.91 7.58 41.73
N ILE A 686 -8.64 8.43 42.45
CA ILE A 686 -8.07 9.58 43.18
C ILE A 686 -7.04 9.11 44.22
N ILE A 687 -7.33 8.03 44.93
CA ILE A 687 -6.50 7.55 46.05
C ILE A 687 -5.33 6.68 45.57
N TYR A 688 -5.56 5.85 44.55
CA TYR A 688 -4.62 4.81 44.13
C TYR A 688 -3.95 5.07 42.77
N ASP A 689 -4.38 6.08 41.99
CA ASP A 689 -3.82 6.45 40.67
C ASP A 689 -3.64 5.26 39.72
N ASP A 690 -4.72 4.49 39.53
CA ASP A 690 -4.76 3.24 38.75
C ASP A 690 -3.64 2.25 39.13
N PHE A 691 -3.20 2.27 40.39
CA PHE A 691 -2.12 1.45 40.96
C PHE A 691 -0.75 1.61 40.30
N LYS A 692 -0.52 2.65 39.49
CA LYS A 692 0.77 2.89 38.81
C LYS A 692 1.96 2.95 39.76
N ASN A 693 1.72 3.34 41.01
CA ASN A 693 2.74 3.49 42.05
C ASN A 693 2.88 2.25 42.96
N TYR A 694 2.17 1.16 42.68
CA TYR A 694 2.21 -0.08 43.45
C TYR A 694 2.90 -1.19 42.64
N GLY A 695 3.77 -1.96 43.30
CA GLY A 695 4.44 -3.10 42.66
C GLY A 695 3.54 -4.34 42.57
N PRO A 696 3.79 -5.29 41.65
CA PRO A 696 3.05 -6.55 41.57
C PRO A 696 3.11 -7.30 42.90
N GLY A 697 1.94 -7.65 43.47
CA GLY A 697 1.88 -8.25 44.80
C GLY A 697 1.95 -7.24 45.95
N GLN A 698 1.63 -5.97 45.70
CA GLN A 698 1.22 -5.06 46.76
C GLN A 698 -0.31 -4.94 46.83
N GLU A 699 -1.04 -5.54 45.88
CA GLU A 699 -2.51 -5.52 45.79
C GLU A 699 -3.22 -6.50 46.75
N PHE A 700 -2.55 -7.02 47.79
CA PHE A 700 -3.01 -8.24 48.47
C PHE A 700 -4.24 -8.11 49.38
N VAL A 701 -5.18 -9.02 49.10
CA VAL A 701 -6.31 -9.51 49.90
C VAL A 701 -5.78 -10.48 50.98
N ARG A 702 -6.16 -10.29 52.25
CA ARG A 702 -5.83 -11.23 53.36
C ARG A 702 -6.51 -12.61 53.17
N TYR A 703 -5.82 -13.71 53.44
CA TYR A 703 -6.37 -15.08 53.40
C TYR A 703 -7.62 -15.31 54.26
N ALA A 704 -7.82 -14.53 55.34
CA ALA A 704 -9.02 -14.58 56.19
C ALA A 704 -10.32 -14.18 55.44
N LEU A 705 -10.20 -13.53 54.28
CA LEU A 705 -11.34 -13.09 53.45
C LEU A 705 -12.01 -14.26 52.71
N TYR A 706 -11.31 -15.35 52.45
CA TYR A 706 -11.88 -16.51 51.75
C TYR A 706 -12.95 -17.22 52.59
N ASP A 707 -12.74 -17.34 53.89
CA ASP A 707 -13.62 -18.09 54.79
C ASP A 707 -14.90 -17.28 55.14
N GLU A 708 -14.78 -15.96 55.28
CA GLU A 708 -15.94 -15.05 55.38
C GLU A 708 -16.68 -14.95 54.04
N ALA A 709 -15.97 -14.87 52.91
CA ALA A 709 -16.58 -14.85 51.58
C ALA A 709 -17.35 -16.12 51.27
N GLU A 710 -16.86 -17.29 51.66
CA GLU A 710 -17.59 -18.54 51.44
C GLU A 710 -18.87 -18.61 52.29
N LYS A 711 -18.82 -18.13 53.55
CA LYS A 711 -19.99 -18.06 54.46
C LYS A 711 -21.04 -17.07 53.96
N LEU A 712 -20.64 -15.87 53.55
CA LEU A 712 -21.54 -14.85 53.00
C LEU A 712 -22.10 -15.25 51.64
N ARG A 713 -21.29 -15.87 50.77
CA ARG A 713 -21.76 -16.42 49.48
C ARG A 713 -22.82 -17.51 49.67
N LYS A 714 -22.67 -18.39 50.68
CA LYS A 714 -23.69 -19.39 51.03
C LYS A 714 -25.00 -18.73 51.48
N LYS A 715 -24.93 -17.67 52.29
CA LYS A 715 -26.11 -16.90 52.75
C LYS A 715 -26.80 -16.12 51.61
N ILE A 716 -26.04 -15.44 50.76
CA ILE A 716 -26.55 -14.75 49.57
C ILE A 716 -27.21 -15.74 48.61
N LYS A 717 -26.55 -16.87 48.33
CA LYS A 717 -27.11 -17.94 47.49
C LYS A 717 -28.40 -18.50 48.09
N SER A 718 -28.47 -18.65 49.41
CA SER A 718 -29.71 -19.04 50.10
C SER A 718 -30.81 -18.01 49.93
N CYS A 719 -30.51 -16.71 50.04
CA CYS A 719 -31.50 -15.64 49.82
C CYS A 719 -32.04 -15.64 48.39
N ILE A 720 -31.17 -15.83 47.39
CA ILE A 720 -31.55 -15.93 45.97
C ILE A 720 -32.40 -17.17 45.70
N MET A 721 -31.97 -18.34 46.19
CA MET A 721 -32.68 -19.61 45.99
C MET A 721 -34.04 -19.62 46.70
N ASN A 722 -34.15 -18.97 47.85
CA ASN A 722 -35.37 -18.89 48.65
C ASN A 722 -36.25 -17.68 48.30
N LYS A 723 -35.85 -16.83 47.33
CA LYS A 723 -36.53 -15.58 46.97
C LYS A 723 -36.87 -14.70 48.19
N ALA A 724 -35.91 -14.55 49.10
CA ALA A 724 -36.08 -13.74 50.30
C ALA A 724 -36.38 -12.26 49.96
N ASP A 725 -37.12 -11.58 50.83
CA ASP A 725 -37.46 -10.16 50.65
C ASP A 725 -36.20 -9.29 50.65
N PHE A 726 -36.25 -8.16 49.93
CA PHE A 726 -35.10 -7.28 49.74
C PHE A 726 -34.52 -6.76 51.07
N GLN A 727 -35.36 -6.54 52.09
CA GLN A 727 -34.92 -6.12 53.42
C GLN A 727 -34.13 -7.20 54.18
N GLU A 728 -34.38 -8.48 53.90
CA GLU A 728 -33.61 -9.59 54.49
C GLU A 728 -32.27 -9.79 53.77
N PHE A 729 -32.21 -9.47 52.48
CA PHE A 729 -30.99 -9.53 51.67
C PHE A 729 -29.99 -8.41 52.00
N LEU A 730 -30.48 -7.18 52.20
CA LEU A 730 -29.66 -5.97 52.31
C LEU A 730 -28.54 -6.05 53.37
N PRO A 731 -28.76 -6.56 54.60
CA PRO A 731 -27.69 -6.68 55.60
C PRO A 731 -26.57 -7.65 55.18
N TYR A 732 -26.91 -8.73 54.47
CA TYR A 732 -25.90 -9.68 53.98
C TYR A 732 -25.11 -9.12 52.81
N ALA A 733 -25.77 -8.34 51.94
CA ALA A 733 -25.11 -7.63 50.84
C ALA A 733 -24.16 -6.55 51.38
N ASP A 734 -24.57 -5.79 52.39
CA ASP A 734 -23.75 -4.75 53.03
C ASP A 734 -22.51 -5.33 53.72
N VAL A 735 -22.66 -6.44 54.46
CA VAL A 735 -21.51 -7.13 55.09
C VAL A 735 -20.58 -7.72 54.02
N PHE A 736 -21.13 -8.25 52.92
CA PHE A 736 -20.32 -8.75 51.81
C PHE A 736 -19.54 -7.62 51.13
N GLU A 737 -20.19 -6.50 50.85
CA GLU A 737 -19.54 -5.31 50.30
C GLU A 737 -18.48 -4.74 51.24
N LYS A 738 -18.78 -4.54 52.54
CA LYS A 738 -17.84 -3.99 53.53
C LYS A 738 -16.62 -4.91 53.73
N ASN A 739 -16.85 -6.19 53.96
CA ASN A 739 -15.79 -7.10 54.40
C ASN A 739 -15.02 -7.73 53.24
N ILE A 740 -15.62 -7.90 52.06
CA ILE A 740 -14.98 -8.64 50.96
C ILE A 740 -14.57 -7.68 49.85
N ILE A 741 -15.51 -6.93 49.28
CA ILE A 741 -15.24 -6.04 48.14
C ILE A 741 -14.48 -4.78 48.59
N GLY A 742 -14.89 -4.17 49.70
CA GLY A 742 -14.31 -2.95 50.25
C GLY A 742 -12.87 -3.12 50.74
N VAL A 743 -12.45 -4.36 51.02
CA VAL A 743 -11.07 -4.69 51.45
C VAL A 743 -10.14 -4.93 50.26
N VAL A 744 -10.67 -5.09 49.04
CA VAL A 744 -9.91 -5.24 47.80
C VAL A 744 -9.69 -3.86 47.15
N PRO A 745 -8.42 -3.45 46.96
CA PRO A 745 -8.11 -2.39 45.99
C PRO A 745 -8.36 -2.98 44.60
N ILE A 746 -9.38 -2.50 43.86
CA ILE A 746 -9.59 -2.93 42.46
C ILE A 746 -8.87 -1.95 41.57
#